data_AF-A0ABC9C2Q6-F1
#
_entry.id   AF-A0ABC9C2Q6-F1
#
_cell.length_a   1.000
_cell.length_b   1.000
_cell.length_c   1.000
_cell.angle_alpha   90.00
_cell.angle_beta   90.00
_cell.angle_gamma   90.00
#
_symmetry.space_group_name_H-M   'P 1'
#
loop_
_entity.id
_entity.type
_entity.pdbx_description
1 polymer ?
#
loop_
_entity_poly.entity_id
_entity_poly.type
_entity_poly.pdbx_seq_one_letter_code
_entity_poly.pdbx_strand_id
1 'polypeptide(L)'
;MSSCSGEQQQVHLLHGDLDLKIHEARGLPNMDSCSSLLRCFCLRPRTGTPSTSSTSRSVPEGNGDTHHSHRIRQTSDPYVVVVVPGEKAEATLARTHVVRNSEAPRWETIVLLPLAHLASELAFKVKDADPFGAELIGTASIPAADIVVSAEKPIQFRWLPIFRDGRRPKPDTEICISATFIPVAAPGATTAVWRSDGGVPAYFPQRKGCEVKLYQDAHVEPDEVKGVDPKVFKPGRCWEDMCTAVLDARRLVYVVGWSVDTKVKLRRRKAADEVNKSAAGVAVEDMSLGELLKYKSRQPGVRVCLLLWDDRTSRGIHIPGVPVLKDGFMRTHDEETRKFFKDSSVICVLSPRHPSKKLGMFNQKVTRTVYSHHQKCLLVDTPASGTDSSRRRITAFLGGLDLCDGRYDTPSHTLFRGLHSIFHGDVHNPTFSKDDAAKGPRQPWHDLHCRLDGPAADDVLRNLQQRWSKLDKATKLWEMLGKATYWREGDLLNLDRIPGSSSSDLLMDDDAGDRQGRGWHAQVFRSVDSGSVKGFPYSWETHKLAQHHLLCKKHVEVDNSIHVAYIRAIRSAERFIYIENQYFIGSSYAWPSYPHRGASNLVPMEIALKVASKIRAGEPFAVYILIPMWPEGDPSSDQAQEILYWQNQTMETMYKVIAREIEHVGLKGARRPQDYLNFYCLGNREDMVAGEQPADRSDSTSPAALARRHRRFMVYVHSKGMIVDDEYVIIGSANINQRSLDGSRDTEIAVGAYQPRHTGSNPRGEVFGYRMSLWEEHLGKDVFRECSELVERPELPKCVKRVNDIARDNWERYADNTDQAGALLGHLMTYPVLIDDDGRVSALPGHETFPDVGGSVLGSTNKLLPDNMTM
;
A
#
# COMPACT_ATOMS: atom_id res chain seq x y z
N MET A 1 -36.28 -37.71 -21.27
CA MET A 1 -34.80 -37.57 -21.34
C MET A 1 -34.48 -36.89 -22.65
N SER A 2 -34.29 -35.57 -22.62
CA SER A 2 -33.79 -34.78 -23.75
C SER A 2 -32.51 -34.12 -23.25
N SER A 3 -31.40 -34.50 -23.87
CA SER A 3 -30.06 -34.02 -23.60
C SER A 3 -29.94 -32.56 -24.06
N CYS A 4 -29.93 -31.62 -23.11
CA CYS A 4 -29.33 -30.32 -23.34
C CYS A 4 -27.82 -30.53 -23.51
N SER A 5 -27.35 -30.39 -24.74
CA SER A 5 -25.95 -30.18 -25.08
C SER A 5 -25.43 -28.97 -24.31
N GLY A 6 -24.55 -29.20 -23.33
CA GLY A 6 -23.82 -28.13 -22.67
C GLY A 6 -22.83 -27.54 -23.67
N GLU A 7 -23.17 -26.40 -24.27
CA GLU A 7 -22.16 -25.52 -24.86
C GLU A 7 -21.19 -25.14 -23.74
N GLN A 8 -19.93 -25.57 -23.87
CA GLN A 8 -18.87 -25.08 -22.99
C GLN A 8 -18.76 -23.57 -23.21
N GLN A 9 -19.20 -22.77 -22.23
CA GLN A 9 -19.05 -21.32 -22.26
C GLN A 9 -17.58 -20.95 -22.51
N GLN A 10 -17.34 -20.24 -23.61
CA GLN A 10 -15.99 -19.83 -24.02
C GLN A 10 -15.40 -18.87 -22.98
N VAL A 11 -14.20 -19.16 -22.49
CA VAL A 11 -13.46 -18.31 -21.54
C VAL A 11 -12.55 -17.35 -22.31
N HIS A 12 -12.58 -16.07 -21.94
CA HIS A 12 -11.74 -15.03 -22.52
C HIS A 12 -10.86 -14.38 -21.46
N LEU A 13 -9.64 -13.97 -21.84
CA LEU A 13 -8.80 -13.11 -21.01
C LEU A 13 -9.27 -11.66 -21.17
N LEU A 14 -9.92 -11.12 -20.15
CA LEU A 14 -10.25 -9.71 -20.04
C LEU A 14 -9.05 -8.98 -19.45
N HIS A 15 -8.13 -8.51 -20.32
CA HIS A 15 -6.95 -7.73 -19.95
C HIS A 15 -7.02 -6.32 -20.55
N GLY A 16 -7.36 -5.34 -19.71
CA GLY A 16 -7.67 -3.98 -20.14
C GLY A 16 -8.42 -3.19 -19.08
N ASP A 17 -9.09 -2.13 -19.50
CA ASP A 17 -10.02 -1.39 -18.66
C ASP A 17 -11.44 -1.50 -19.17
N LEU A 18 -12.40 -1.52 -18.27
CA LEU A 18 -13.81 -1.46 -18.59
C LEU A 18 -14.37 -0.14 -18.08
N ASP A 19 -14.71 0.77 -19.00
CA ASP A 19 -15.58 1.90 -18.68
C ASP A 19 -17.01 1.36 -18.59
N LEU A 20 -17.54 1.34 -17.37
CA LEU A 20 -18.83 0.74 -17.05
C LEU A 20 -19.74 1.79 -16.41
N LYS A 21 -20.92 1.94 -17.00
CA LYS A 21 -22.04 2.68 -16.44
C LYS A 21 -23.20 1.75 -16.08
N ILE A 22 -23.61 1.78 -14.81
CA ILE A 22 -24.80 1.09 -14.30
C ILE A 22 -25.89 2.15 -14.11
N HIS A 23 -26.89 2.15 -14.99
CA HIS A 23 -27.92 3.20 -15.03
C HIS A 23 -29.00 2.96 -13.97
N GLU A 24 -29.81 1.93 -14.16
CA GLU A 24 -31.00 1.67 -13.36
C GLU A 24 -31.43 0.21 -13.42
N ALA A 25 -32.34 -0.19 -12.54
CA ALA A 25 -33.06 -1.45 -12.63
C ALA A 25 -34.57 -1.22 -12.53
N ARG A 26 -35.35 -2.18 -13.04
CA ARG A 26 -36.81 -2.16 -12.99
C ARG A 26 -37.35 -3.51 -12.55
N GLY A 27 -38.59 -3.51 -12.07
CA GLY A 27 -39.29 -4.73 -11.69
C GLY A 27 -38.63 -5.49 -10.54
N LEU A 28 -37.94 -4.84 -9.60
CA LEU A 28 -37.36 -5.53 -8.44
C LEU A 28 -38.47 -5.94 -7.45
N PRO A 29 -38.36 -7.09 -6.77
CA PRO A 29 -39.28 -7.48 -5.69
C PRO A 29 -39.08 -6.63 -4.43
N ASN A 30 -40.12 -6.55 -3.58
CA ASN A 30 -40.05 -5.96 -2.25
C ASN A 30 -39.53 -6.98 -1.23
N MET A 31 -38.26 -6.85 -0.84
CA MET A 31 -37.58 -7.75 0.09
C MET A 31 -37.87 -7.41 1.58
N ASP A 32 -38.13 -6.13 1.87
CA ASP A 32 -38.45 -5.64 3.23
C ASP A 32 -39.78 -6.17 3.81
N SER A 33 -40.65 -6.70 2.95
CA SER A 33 -41.91 -7.28 3.38
C SER A 33 -41.73 -8.50 4.30
N CYS A 34 -40.68 -9.30 4.09
CA CYS A 34 -40.29 -10.44 4.93
C CYS A 34 -39.63 -10.02 6.27
N SER A 35 -38.83 -8.95 6.28
CA SER A 35 -38.17 -8.45 7.51
C SER A 35 -39.17 -7.81 8.48
N SER A 36 -40.25 -7.22 7.96
CA SER A 36 -41.36 -6.65 8.73
C SER A 36 -42.12 -7.72 9.56
N LEU A 37 -42.29 -8.93 9.01
CA LEU A 37 -42.92 -10.07 9.70
C LEU A 37 -42.08 -10.55 10.89
N LEU A 38 -40.76 -10.60 10.73
CA LEU A 38 -39.82 -10.95 11.81
C LEU A 38 -39.77 -9.89 12.92
N ARG A 39 -39.83 -8.59 12.59
CA ARG A 39 -39.95 -7.51 13.60
C ARG A 39 -41.23 -7.64 14.43
N CYS A 40 -42.35 -8.04 13.83
CA CYS A 40 -43.61 -8.26 14.54
C CYS A 40 -43.56 -9.44 15.54
N PHE A 41 -42.69 -10.43 15.32
CA PHE A 41 -42.50 -11.56 16.24
C PHE A 41 -41.53 -11.25 17.38
N CYS A 42 -40.51 -10.41 17.17
CA CYS A 42 -39.50 -10.11 18.19
C CYS A 42 -39.87 -8.95 19.14
N LEU A 43 -40.89 -8.14 18.81
CA LEU A 43 -41.31 -6.97 19.58
C LEU A 43 -42.76 -7.06 20.11
N ARG A 44 -43.24 -8.25 20.49
CA ARG A 44 -44.43 -8.32 21.36
C ARG A 44 -44.03 -8.02 22.80
N PRO A 45 -44.62 -7.01 23.49
CA PRO A 45 -44.50 -6.91 24.93
C PRO A 45 -45.12 -8.16 25.55
N ARG A 46 -44.46 -8.74 26.56
CA ARG A 46 -45.03 -9.80 27.41
C ARG A 46 -46.38 -9.32 27.96
N THR A 47 -47.46 -9.90 27.48
CA THR A 47 -48.80 -9.72 28.05
C THR A 47 -48.81 -10.35 29.45
N GLY A 48 -49.09 -9.51 30.45
CA GLY A 48 -49.41 -9.93 31.81
C GLY A 48 -50.69 -10.75 31.88
N THR A 49 -50.76 -11.57 32.92
CA THR A 49 -51.75 -12.59 33.27
C THR A 49 -53.22 -12.15 33.22
N PRO A 50 -54.17 -13.07 32.94
CA PRO A 50 -55.60 -12.76 32.98
C PRO A 50 -56.13 -12.83 34.43
N SER A 51 -56.78 -11.77 34.89
CA SER A 51 -57.66 -11.82 36.06
C SER A 51 -59.08 -11.45 35.64
N THR A 52 -59.99 -12.37 35.88
CA THR A 52 -61.43 -12.24 35.73
C THR A 52 -62.01 -11.31 36.80
N SER A 53 -62.78 -10.30 36.39
CA SER A 53 -64.04 -9.95 37.05
C SER A 53 -64.81 -8.90 36.24
N SER A 54 -66.09 -9.19 36.12
CA SER A 54 -67.15 -8.40 35.51
C SER A 54 -67.42 -7.11 36.28
N THR A 55 -67.71 -6.00 35.58
CA THR A 55 -68.91 -5.18 35.83
C THR A 55 -69.11 -4.12 34.75
N SER A 56 -70.38 -3.85 34.51
CA SER A 56 -70.99 -2.99 33.49
C SER A 56 -70.81 -1.49 33.74
N ARG A 57 -70.75 -0.68 32.67
CA ARG A 57 -71.61 0.51 32.45
C ARG A 57 -71.32 1.21 31.11
N SER A 58 -72.32 1.98 30.70
CA SER A 58 -72.76 2.41 29.37
C SER A 58 -72.31 3.83 28.94
N VAL A 59 -72.08 4.00 27.61
CA VAL A 59 -72.47 5.15 26.71
C VAL A 59 -71.66 6.48 26.79
N PRO A 60 -71.58 7.39 25.77
CA PRO A 60 -71.81 7.36 24.29
C PRO A 60 -70.65 7.91 23.40
N GLU A 61 -70.89 7.83 22.09
CA GLU A 61 -70.38 8.57 20.91
C GLU A 61 -69.70 9.95 21.09
N GLY A 62 -68.67 10.19 20.26
CA GLY A 62 -68.09 11.50 19.99
C GLY A 62 -67.25 11.52 18.71
N ASN A 63 -67.69 12.30 17.73
CA ASN A 63 -67.20 12.46 16.35
C ASN A 63 -65.77 13.06 16.23
N GLY A 64 -65.08 12.67 15.16
CA GLY A 64 -64.18 13.54 14.38
C GLY A 64 -62.72 13.69 14.85
N ASP A 65 -61.78 13.00 14.20
CA ASP A 65 -60.92 13.66 13.21
C ASP A 65 -59.88 12.68 12.62
N THR A 66 -59.84 12.65 11.29
CA THR A 66 -58.94 11.88 10.45
C THR A 66 -57.51 12.42 10.55
N HIS A 67 -56.63 11.74 11.28
CA HIS A 67 -55.19 11.87 11.07
C HIS A 67 -54.74 10.91 9.95
N HIS A 68 -54.53 11.45 8.76
CA HIS A 68 -53.79 10.80 7.67
C HIS A 68 -52.36 10.47 8.14
N SER A 69 -52.13 9.22 8.55
CA SER A 69 -50.76 8.69 8.64
C SER A 69 -50.29 8.33 7.22
N HIS A 70 -49.36 9.10 6.68
CA HIS A 70 -48.56 8.67 5.53
C HIS A 70 -47.80 7.41 5.94
N ARG A 71 -48.33 6.23 5.61
CA ARG A 71 -47.56 4.98 5.64
C ARG A 71 -46.44 5.12 4.60
N ILE A 72 -45.22 5.43 5.04
CA ILE A 72 -44.01 5.22 4.25
C ILE A 72 -43.99 3.72 3.93
N ARG A 73 -44.23 3.36 2.66
CA ARG A 73 -44.06 1.98 2.19
C ARG A 73 -42.56 1.66 2.31
N GLN A 74 -42.20 0.80 3.26
CA GLN A 74 -40.88 0.20 3.31
C GLN A 74 -40.79 -0.81 2.15
N THR A 75 -39.82 -0.60 1.28
CA THR A 75 -39.52 -1.47 0.15
C THR A 75 -38.00 -1.64 0.08
N SER A 76 -37.51 -2.54 -0.77
CA SER A 76 -36.08 -2.83 -0.92
C SER A 76 -35.18 -1.59 -1.01
N ASP A 77 -33.98 -1.70 -0.43
CA ASP A 77 -32.85 -0.79 -0.47
C ASP A 77 -31.75 -1.33 -1.43
N PRO A 78 -31.97 -1.35 -2.76
CA PRO A 78 -31.11 -2.09 -3.69
C PRO A 78 -29.77 -1.42 -4.00
N TYR A 79 -28.76 -2.26 -4.23
CA TYR A 79 -27.45 -1.92 -4.79
C TYR A 79 -26.90 -3.06 -5.65
N VAL A 80 -25.88 -2.78 -6.46
CA VAL A 80 -25.28 -3.75 -7.39
C VAL A 80 -23.85 -4.04 -6.97
N VAL A 81 -23.45 -5.30 -7.06
CA VAL A 81 -22.06 -5.75 -6.95
C VAL A 81 -21.63 -6.32 -8.30
N VAL A 82 -20.57 -5.74 -8.87
CA VAL A 82 -19.95 -6.22 -10.11
C VAL A 82 -18.88 -7.24 -9.74
N VAL A 83 -18.99 -8.45 -10.28
CA VAL A 83 -18.05 -9.54 -10.01
C VAL A 83 -17.62 -10.26 -11.30
N VAL A 84 -16.41 -10.80 -11.29
CA VAL A 84 -16.02 -11.88 -12.21
C VAL A 84 -16.30 -13.20 -11.52
N PRO A 85 -17.24 -14.03 -12.02
CA PRO A 85 -17.45 -15.37 -11.51
C PRO A 85 -16.21 -16.24 -11.71
N GLY A 86 -15.88 -17.07 -10.73
CA GLY A 86 -14.84 -18.08 -10.83
C GLY A 86 -15.35 -19.41 -10.29
N GLU A 87 -14.73 -20.52 -10.68
CA GLU A 87 -15.17 -21.88 -10.33
C GLU A 87 -15.28 -22.10 -8.81
N LYS A 88 -14.38 -21.51 -8.03
CA LYS A 88 -14.31 -21.67 -6.57
C LYS A 88 -14.71 -20.43 -5.79
N ALA A 89 -14.47 -19.24 -6.33
CA ALA A 89 -14.77 -17.97 -5.69
C ALA A 89 -14.90 -16.85 -6.73
N GLU A 90 -15.69 -15.82 -6.39
CA GLU A 90 -15.88 -14.65 -7.23
C GLU A 90 -14.90 -13.52 -6.88
N ALA A 91 -14.45 -12.78 -7.89
CA ALA A 91 -13.67 -11.56 -7.70
C ALA A 91 -14.60 -10.35 -7.73
N THR A 92 -14.78 -9.66 -6.59
CA THR A 92 -15.54 -8.41 -6.54
C THR A 92 -14.72 -7.25 -7.10
N LEU A 93 -15.25 -6.58 -8.12
CA LEU A 93 -14.59 -5.46 -8.79
C LEU A 93 -15.08 -4.10 -8.27
N ALA A 94 -16.39 -3.91 -8.19
CA ALA A 94 -17.01 -2.64 -7.81
C ALA A 94 -18.41 -2.81 -7.23
N ARG A 95 -18.93 -1.74 -6.64
CA ARG A 95 -20.30 -1.67 -6.11
C ARG A 95 -20.93 -0.31 -6.42
N THR A 96 -22.25 -0.28 -6.57
CA THR A 96 -23.01 0.97 -6.61
C THR A 96 -23.32 1.47 -5.20
N HIS A 97 -23.84 2.69 -5.08
CA HIS A 97 -24.45 3.16 -3.84
C HIS A 97 -25.81 2.47 -3.62
N VAL A 98 -26.28 2.49 -2.38
CA VAL A 98 -27.62 1.99 -2.02
C VAL A 98 -28.65 3.06 -2.33
N VAL A 99 -29.66 2.70 -3.12
CA VAL A 99 -30.87 3.50 -3.30
C VAL A 99 -31.89 3.01 -2.29
N ARG A 100 -32.49 3.93 -1.51
CA ARG A 100 -33.42 3.54 -0.45
C ARG A 100 -34.85 3.42 -0.94
N ASN A 101 -35.60 2.44 -0.42
CA ASN A 101 -37.02 2.22 -0.65
C ASN A 101 -37.41 2.35 -2.13
N SER A 102 -36.80 1.54 -2.99
CA SER A 102 -37.08 1.53 -4.41
C SER A 102 -37.08 0.13 -5.03
N GLU A 103 -38.16 -0.18 -5.74
CA GLU A 103 -38.26 -1.35 -6.64
C GLU A 103 -37.80 -1.03 -8.09
N ALA A 104 -37.50 0.25 -8.36
CA ALA A 104 -36.99 0.74 -9.65
C ALA A 104 -35.83 1.74 -9.41
N PRO A 105 -34.69 1.26 -8.87
CA PRO A 105 -33.59 2.14 -8.47
C PRO A 105 -32.86 2.72 -9.68
N ARG A 106 -32.44 3.99 -9.57
CA ARG A 106 -31.53 4.64 -10.51
C ARG A 106 -30.22 4.93 -9.80
N TRP A 107 -29.14 4.31 -10.25
CA TRP A 107 -27.81 4.45 -9.65
C TRP A 107 -26.91 5.42 -10.43
N GLU A 108 -27.00 5.45 -11.76
CA GLU A 108 -26.14 6.27 -12.63
C GLU A 108 -24.64 6.16 -12.29
N THR A 109 -24.19 4.99 -11.84
CA THR A 109 -22.83 4.77 -11.33
C THR A 109 -21.87 4.59 -12.50
N ILE A 110 -20.80 5.37 -12.54
CA ILE A 110 -19.76 5.33 -13.56
C ILE A 110 -18.47 4.87 -12.90
N VAL A 111 -17.86 3.80 -13.41
CA VAL A 111 -16.62 3.24 -12.87
C VAL A 111 -15.69 2.81 -14.00
N LEU A 112 -14.41 3.13 -13.85
CA LEU A 112 -13.34 2.61 -14.69
C LEU A 112 -12.68 1.42 -13.98
N LEU A 113 -12.87 0.21 -14.49
CA LEU A 113 -12.44 -1.02 -13.83
C LEU A 113 -11.24 -1.64 -14.55
N PRO A 114 -10.05 -1.72 -13.93
CA PRO A 114 -8.97 -2.52 -14.49
C PRO A 114 -9.32 -4.01 -14.39
N LEU A 115 -9.14 -4.74 -15.48
CA LEU A 115 -9.37 -6.18 -15.59
C LEU A 115 -8.07 -6.89 -15.99
N ALA A 116 -7.82 -8.03 -15.33
CA ALA A 116 -6.77 -9.00 -15.64
C ALA A 116 -7.26 -10.42 -15.31
N HIS A 117 -8.44 -10.78 -15.82
CA HIS A 117 -9.17 -11.99 -15.41
C HIS A 117 -9.48 -12.89 -16.60
N LEU A 118 -9.29 -14.19 -16.43
CA LEU A 118 -9.94 -15.18 -17.29
C LEU A 118 -11.40 -15.32 -16.84
N ALA A 119 -12.33 -15.08 -17.76
CA ALA A 119 -13.75 -15.04 -17.45
C ALA A 119 -14.59 -15.56 -18.62
N SER A 120 -15.67 -16.28 -18.33
CA SER A 120 -16.74 -16.57 -19.31
C SER A 120 -17.77 -15.45 -19.38
N GLU A 121 -17.95 -14.72 -18.28
CA GLU A 121 -18.92 -13.63 -18.15
C GLU A 121 -18.51 -12.62 -17.08
N LEU A 122 -19.14 -11.44 -17.11
CA LEU A 122 -19.15 -10.47 -16.03
C LEU A 122 -20.55 -10.45 -15.41
N ALA A 123 -20.65 -10.57 -14.09
CA ALA A 123 -21.92 -10.68 -13.39
C ALA A 123 -22.24 -9.45 -12.52
N PHE A 124 -23.52 -9.09 -12.50
CA PHE A 124 -24.12 -7.99 -11.77
C PHE A 124 -25.09 -8.56 -10.74
N LYS A 125 -24.63 -8.66 -9.48
CA LYS A 125 -25.46 -9.15 -8.37
C LYS A 125 -26.23 -7.98 -7.77
N VAL A 126 -27.54 -7.94 -8.00
CA VAL A 126 -28.44 -6.98 -7.38
C VAL A 126 -28.81 -7.50 -6.00
N LYS A 127 -28.53 -6.69 -4.98
CA LYS A 127 -28.69 -7.04 -3.57
C LYS A 127 -29.51 -6.00 -2.84
N ASP A 128 -30.17 -6.42 -1.79
CA ASP A 128 -30.94 -5.59 -0.89
C ASP A 128 -30.12 -5.29 0.38
N ALA A 129 -30.07 -4.02 0.81
CA ALA A 129 -29.23 -3.59 1.92
C ALA A 129 -29.99 -3.54 3.25
N ASP A 130 -30.13 -4.70 3.89
CA ASP A 130 -30.83 -4.85 5.15
C ASP A 130 -29.95 -4.60 6.40
N PRO A 131 -30.50 -4.08 7.52
CA PRO A 131 -29.76 -3.91 8.78
C PRO A 131 -29.14 -5.20 9.35
N PHE A 132 -29.69 -6.36 8.98
CA PHE A 132 -29.27 -7.68 9.46
C PHE A 132 -28.37 -8.44 8.47
N GLY A 133 -28.05 -7.85 7.32
CA GLY A 133 -27.19 -8.45 6.29
C GLY A 133 -27.83 -8.37 4.92
N ALA A 134 -27.02 -8.19 3.88
CA ALA A 134 -27.52 -7.98 2.53
C ALA A 134 -28.09 -9.28 1.91
N GLU A 135 -29.30 -9.22 1.36
CA GLU A 135 -29.93 -10.34 0.65
C GLU A 135 -29.72 -10.24 -0.87
N LEU A 136 -29.58 -11.37 -1.58
CA LEU A 136 -29.50 -11.38 -3.04
C LEU A 136 -30.91 -11.27 -3.65
N ILE A 137 -31.16 -10.24 -4.45
CA ILE A 137 -32.38 -10.12 -5.27
C ILE A 137 -32.27 -11.00 -6.52
N GLY A 138 -31.10 -10.96 -7.18
CA GLY A 138 -30.78 -11.81 -8.32
C GLY A 138 -29.50 -11.37 -9.02
N THR A 139 -29.14 -12.08 -10.09
CA THR A 139 -27.94 -11.85 -10.88
C THR A 139 -28.29 -11.67 -12.35
N ALA A 140 -27.72 -10.64 -12.97
CA ALA A 140 -27.66 -10.50 -14.42
C ALA A 140 -26.21 -10.72 -14.87
N SER A 141 -25.99 -11.26 -16.07
CA SER A 141 -24.65 -11.52 -16.60
C SER A 141 -24.51 -11.02 -18.03
N ILE A 142 -23.29 -10.65 -18.40
CA ILE A 142 -22.89 -10.36 -19.78
C ILE A 142 -21.73 -11.27 -20.18
N PRO A 143 -21.81 -11.98 -21.33
CA PRO A 143 -20.72 -12.82 -21.80
C PRO A 143 -19.41 -12.04 -21.96
N ALA A 144 -18.28 -12.67 -21.64
CA ALA A 144 -16.97 -12.04 -21.78
C ALA A 144 -16.65 -11.70 -23.24
N ALA A 145 -17.15 -12.49 -24.20
CA ALA A 145 -17.07 -12.19 -25.64
C ALA A 145 -17.69 -10.83 -25.98
N ASP A 146 -18.87 -10.52 -25.42
CA ASP A 146 -19.56 -9.25 -25.64
C ASP A 146 -18.78 -8.07 -25.03
N ILE A 147 -18.09 -8.29 -23.90
CA ILE A 147 -17.20 -7.30 -23.30
C ILE A 147 -16.02 -7.03 -24.25
N VAL A 148 -15.39 -8.06 -24.81
CA VAL A 148 -14.28 -7.87 -25.77
C VAL A 148 -14.76 -7.12 -27.02
N VAL A 149 -15.90 -7.50 -27.59
CA VAL A 149 -16.51 -6.83 -28.77
C VAL A 149 -16.86 -5.37 -28.46
N SER A 150 -17.14 -5.03 -27.20
CA SER A 150 -17.49 -3.66 -26.80
C SER A 150 -16.36 -2.64 -27.01
N ALA A 151 -15.13 -3.09 -27.28
CA ALA A 151 -14.03 -2.23 -27.66
C ALA A 151 -14.25 -1.52 -29.01
N GLU A 152 -14.88 -2.21 -29.97
CA GLU A 152 -15.21 -1.65 -31.29
C GLU A 152 -16.65 -1.16 -31.36
N LYS A 153 -17.57 -1.87 -30.66
CA LYS A 153 -18.99 -1.56 -30.64
C LYS A 153 -19.49 -1.37 -29.20
N PRO A 154 -19.36 -0.16 -28.65
CA PRO A 154 -19.81 0.17 -27.30
C PRO A 154 -21.23 -0.34 -26.99
N ILE A 155 -21.39 -0.95 -25.82
CA ILE A 155 -22.69 -1.37 -25.33
C ILE A 155 -23.42 -0.13 -24.79
N GLN A 156 -24.56 0.21 -25.37
CA GLN A 156 -25.36 1.36 -24.97
C GLN A 156 -26.75 0.91 -24.48
N PHE A 157 -27.12 1.38 -23.28
CA PHE A 157 -28.42 1.17 -22.63
C PHE A 157 -29.00 -0.26 -22.76
N ARG A 158 -28.15 -1.29 -22.60
CA ARG A 158 -28.58 -2.68 -22.73
C ARG A 158 -29.29 -3.12 -21.44
N TRP A 159 -30.52 -3.59 -21.59
CA TRP A 159 -31.28 -4.24 -20.52
C TRP A 159 -30.90 -5.71 -20.42
N LEU A 160 -30.43 -6.12 -19.25
CA LEU A 160 -30.06 -7.49 -18.92
C LEU A 160 -31.08 -8.07 -17.93
N PRO A 161 -31.61 -9.26 -18.19
CA PRO A 161 -32.51 -9.92 -17.26
C PRO A 161 -31.83 -10.38 -15.98
N ILE A 162 -32.53 -10.22 -14.86
CA ILE A 162 -32.06 -10.62 -13.54
C ILE A 162 -32.71 -11.96 -13.17
N PHE A 163 -31.89 -12.94 -12.81
CA PHE A 163 -32.32 -14.26 -12.41
C PHE A 163 -31.97 -14.55 -10.94
N ARG A 164 -32.87 -15.24 -10.23
CA ARG A 164 -32.64 -15.88 -8.94
C ARG A 164 -33.05 -17.34 -9.09
N ASP A 165 -32.15 -18.26 -8.78
CA ASP A 165 -32.38 -19.71 -8.87
C ASP A 165 -32.96 -20.16 -10.23
N GLY A 166 -32.43 -19.58 -11.32
CA GLY A 166 -32.82 -19.89 -12.70
C GLY A 166 -34.14 -19.28 -13.15
N ARG A 167 -34.80 -18.45 -12.33
CA ARG A 167 -36.09 -17.80 -12.66
C ARG A 167 -36.00 -16.29 -12.48
N ARG A 168 -36.81 -15.54 -13.24
CA ARG A 168 -36.93 -14.09 -12.99
C ARG A 168 -37.80 -13.85 -11.74
N PRO A 169 -37.38 -13.00 -10.78
CA PRO A 169 -38.19 -12.68 -9.60
C PRO A 169 -39.57 -12.09 -9.93
N LYS A 170 -39.62 -11.20 -10.92
CA LYS A 170 -40.82 -10.73 -11.63
C LYS A 170 -40.57 -10.78 -13.14
N PRO A 171 -41.60 -10.83 -14.01
CA PRO A 171 -41.42 -10.95 -15.47
C PRO A 171 -40.51 -9.87 -16.08
N ASP A 172 -40.56 -8.66 -15.53
CA ASP A 172 -39.88 -7.45 -15.98
C ASP A 172 -38.63 -7.10 -15.14
N THR A 173 -38.12 -8.01 -14.29
CA THR A 173 -36.92 -7.76 -13.48
C THR A 173 -35.66 -7.69 -14.34
N GLU A 174 -35.14 -6.47 -14.57
CA GLU A 174 -34.01 -6.21 -15.47
C GLU A 174 -33.12 -5.06 -14.97
N ILE A 175 -31.84 -5.07 -15.36
CA ILE A 175 -30.85 -4.00 -15.10
C ILE A 175 -30.34 -3.40 -16.40
N CYS A 176 -30.19 -2.07 -16.47
CA CYS A 176 -29.69 -1.36 -17.64
C CYS A 176 -28.22 -0.94 -17.45
N ILE A 177 -27.37 -1.30 -18.41
CA ILE A 177 -25.94 -0.98 -18.40
C ILE A 177 -25.46 -0.32 -19.70
N SER A 178 -24.32 0.35 -19.63
CA SER A 178 -23.49 0.70 -20.79
C SER A 178 -22.05 0.38 -20.47
N ALA A 179 -21.31 -0.10 -21.46
CA ALA A 179 -19.96 -0.57 -21.26
C ALA A 179 -19.10 -0.39 -22.51
N THR A 180 -17.83 -0.04 -22.32
CA THR A 180 -16.81 0.02 -23.37
C THR A 180 -15.51 -0.55 -22.82
N PHE A 181 -14.98 -1.57 -23.48
CA PHE A 181 -13.73 -2.21 -23.09
C PHE A 181 -12.55 -1.58 -23.83
N ILE A 182 -11.48 -1.30 -23.10
CA ILE A 182 -10.25 -0.70 -23.61
C ILE A 182 -9.14 -1.74 -23.40
N PRO A 183 -8.81 -2.57 -24.40
CA PRO A 183 -7.77 -3.58 -24.27
C PRO A 183 -6.39 -2.93 -24.09
N VAL A 184 -5.51 -3.58 -23.34
CA VAL A 184 -4.11 -3.09 -23.17
C VAL A 184 -3.37 -3.00 -24.51
N ALA A 185 -3.69 -3.89 -25.46
CA ALA A 185 -3.04 -4.01 -26.76
C ALA A 185 -3.68 -3.15 -27.88
N ALA A 186 -4.41 -2.08 -27.55
CA ALA A 186 -5.03 -1.23 -28.56
C ALA A 186 -3.98 -0.59 -29.50
N PRO A 187 -4.12 -0.70 -30.84
CA PRO A 187 -3.18 -0.09 -31.80
C PRO A 187 -3.07 1.43 -31.57
N GLY A 188 -1.85 1.94 -31.38
CA GLY A 188 -1.58 3.38 -31.21
C GLY A 188 -1.35 3.86 -29.77
N ALA A 189 -1.40 2.99 -28.76
CA ALA A 189 -1.11 3.31 -27.35
C ALA A 189 0.40 3.40 -27.04
N THR A 190 1.19 4.09 -27.89
CA THR A 190 2.67 4.11 -27.84
C THR A 190 3.26 5.10 -26.83
N THR A 191 2.43 5.77 -26.03
CA THR A 191 2.90 6.69 -24.98
C THR A 191 2.58 6.14 -23.62
N ALA A 192 3.61 5.95 -22.77
CA ALA A 192 3.40 5.62 -21.38
C ALA A 192 2.44 6.60 -20.72
N VAL A 193 1.54 6.10 -19.89
CA VAL A 193 0.44 6.87 -19.27
C VAL A 193 0.89 8.08 -18.45
N TRP A 194 2.10 8.08 -17.89
CA TRP A 194 2.63 9.27 -17.20
C TRP A 194 3.09 10.36 -18.16
N ARG A 195 3.36 10.03 -19.43
CA ARG A 195 3.71 10.98 -20.50
C ARG A 195 2.47 11.60 -21.16
N SER A 196 1.28 11.02 -20.99
CA SER A 196 0.03 11.59 -21.52
C SER A 196 -0.45 12.78 -20.70
N ASP A 197 -1.13 13.72 -21.36
CA ASP A 197 -1.75 14.87 -20.70
C ASP A 197 -2.72 14.42 -19.60
N GLY A 198 -2.45 14.86 -18.36
CA GLY A 198 -3.24 14.52 -17.18
C GLY A 198 -2.70 13.38 -16.33
N GLY A 199 -1.75 12.57 -16.84
CA GLY A 199 -1.13 11.47 -16.11
C GLY A 199 -2.08 10.30 -15.81
N VAL A 200 -1.88 9.63 -14.69
CA VAL A 200 -2.73 8.50 -14.26
C VAL A 200 -4.09 9.02 -13.78
N PRO A 201 -5.23 8.39 -14.16
CA PRO A 201 -6.53 8.73 -13.61
C PRO A 201 -6.57 8.58 -12.07
N ALA A 202 -6.60 9.69 -11.33
CA ALA A 202 -6.52 9.73 -9.88
C ALA A 202 -7.18 10.99 -9.27
N TYR A 203 -7.36 10.99 -7.94
CA TYR A 203 -7.92 12.13 -7.21
C TYR A 203 -7.09 13.42 -7.36
N PHE A 204 -5.77 13.30 -7.25
CA PHE A 204 -4.85 14.41 -7.52
C PHE A 204 -4.33 14.31 -8.96
N PRO A 205 -4.36 15.41 -9.72
CA PRO A 205 -3.84 15.42 -11.08
C PRO A 205 -2.32 15.39 -11.09
N GLN A 206 -1.72 15.03 -12.23
CA GLN A 206 -0.29 15.23 -12.44
C GLN A 206 0.07 16.71 -12.37
N ARG A 207 1.18 17.03 -11.69
CA ARG A 207 1.74 18.36 -11.54
C ARG A 207 3.02 18.49 -12.34
N LYS A 208 3.15 19.60 -13.06
CA LYS A 208 4.37 19.99 -13.78
C LYS A 208 5.24 20.89 -12.90
N GLY A 209 6.51 21.10 -13.27
CA GLY A 209 7.42 22.01 -12.54
C GLY A 209 7.73 21.57 -11.11
N CYS A 210 7.81 20.26 -10.86
CA CYS A 210 8.20 19.73 -9.56
C CYS A 210 9.71 19.50 -9.47
N GLU A 211 10.21 19.33 -8.25
CA GLU A 211 11.56 18.80 -7.99
C GLU A 211 11.41 17.59 -7.06
N VAL A 212 12.08 16.48 -7.42
CA VAL A 212 12.08 15.25 -6.63
C VAL A 212 13.53 14.92 -6.32
N LYS A 213 13.82 14.62 -5.04
CA LYS A 213 15.09 14.03 -4.62
C LYS A 213 14.81 12.64 -4.07
N LEU A 214 15.44 11.62 -4.67
CA LEU A 214 15.30 10.23 -4.29
C LEU A 214 16.33 9.88 -3.21
N TYR A 215 15.91 9.16 -2.19
CA TYR A 215 16.75 8.69 -1.09
C TYR A 215 16.76 7.16 -1.06
N GLN A 216 17.95 6.59 -1.02
CA GLN A 216 18.18 5.22 -0.56
C GLN A 216 18.59 5.32 0.90
N ASP A 217 17.91 4.55 1.74
CA ASP A 217 18.05 4.55 3.20
C ASP A 217 17.82 5.89 3.90
N ALA A 218 17.99 5.87 5.22
CA ALA A 218 17.96 7.07 6.06
C ALA A 218 19.19 7.95 5.82
N HIS A 219 20.33 7.36 5.46
CA HIS A 219 21.60 8.06 5.29
C HIS A 219 22.50 7.35 4.27
N VAL A 220 23.27 8.11 3.50
CA VAL A 220 24.37 7.58 2.68
C VAL A 220 25.63 8.36 3.04
N GLU A 221 26.64 7.64 3.54
CA GLU A 221 27.92 8.23 3.90
C GLU A 221 28.65 8.73 2.64
N PRO A 222 29.53 9.75 2.74
CA PRO A 222 30.41 10.06 1.62
C PRO A 222 31.14 8.77 1.22
N ASP A 223 31.25 8.55 -0.09
CA ASP A 223 32.05 7.48 -0.65
C ASP A 223 31.50 6.05 -0.47
N GLU A 224 30.34 5.93 0.17
CA GLU A 224 29.67 4.66 0.38
C GLU A 224 29.10 4.07 -0.90
N VAL A 225 28.71 4.89 -1.86
CA VAL A 225 28.20 4.49 -3.18
C VAL A 225 28.75 5.50 -4.21
N LYS A 226 29.49 5.04 -5.23
CA LYS A 226 30.30 5.90 -6.15
C LYS A 226 30.27 5.50 -7.62
N GLY A 227 29.67 4.37 -7.94
CA GLY A 227 29.56 3.80 -9.28
C GLY A 227 28.71 4.62 -10.23
N VAL A 228 28.01 5.64 -9.76
CA VAL A 228 27.21 6.56 -10.57
C VAL A 228 27.86 7.95 -10.59
N ASP A 229 27.93 8.56 -11.79
CA ASP A 229 28.42 9.93 -11.93
C ASP A 229 27.55 10.88 -11.07
N PRO A 230 28.14 11.65 -10.13
CA PRO A 230 27.41 12.60 -9.30
C PRO A 230 26.68 13.71 -10.08
N LYS A 231 27.00 13.90 -11.36
CA LYS A 231 26.24 14.78 -12.28
C LYS A 231 24.92 14.15 -12.73
N VAL A 232 24.82 12.83 -12.77
CA VAL A 232 23.62 12.07 -13.12
C VAL A 232 22.76 11.87 -11.89
N PHE A 233 23.35 11.35 -10.81
CA PHE A 233 22.65 11.15 -9.55
C PHE A 233 23.61 11.26 -8.38
N LYS A 234 23.19 11.99 -7.34
CA LYS A 234 23.93 12.12 -6.10
C LYS A 234 23.10 11.53 -4.96
N PRO A 235 23.55 10.45 -4.32
CA PRO A 235 22.87 9.88 -3.15
C PRO A 235 22.61 10.95 -2.10
N GLY A 236 21.37 11.00 -1.62
CA GLY A 236 20.93 11.93 -0.59
C GLY A 236 21.14 11.39 0.82
N ARG A 237 20.99 12.27 1.82
CA ARG A 237 20.99 11.90 3.24
C ARG A 237 19.65 12.24 3.84
N CYS A 238 18.70 11.31 3.75
CA CYS A 238 17.30 11.55 4.03
C CYS A 238 17.06 12.23 5.38
N TRP A 239 17.54 11.63 6.46
CA TRP A 239 17.31 12.16 7.81
C TRP A 239 18.09 13.46 8.09
N GLU A 240 19.28 13.65 7.51
CA GLU A 240 20.01 14.92 7.63
C GLU A 240 19.29 16.07 6.89
N ASP A 241 18.75 15.79 5.70
CA ASP A 241 17.97 16.76 4.92
C ASP A 241 16.65 17.10 5.65
N MET A 242 15.99 16.12 6.26
CA MET A 242 14.82 16.35 7.11
C MET A 242 15.16 17.22 8.33
N CYS A 243 16.27 16.93 9.02
CA CYS A 243 16.74 17.72 10.16
C CYS A 243 16.98 19.18 9.76
N THR A 244 17.69 19.38 8.64
CA THR A 244 17.96 20.71 8.08
C THR A 244 16.66 21.44 7.74
N ALA A 245 15.71 20.75 7.08
CA ALA A 245 14.45 21.35 6.70
C ALA A 245 13.57 21.73 7.92
N VAL A 246 13.58 20.93 9.00
CA VAL A 246 12.92 21.27 10.26
C VAL A 246 13.57 22.48 10.93
N LEU A 247 14.90 22.56 10.94
CA LEU A 247 15.64 23.70 11.50
C LEU A 247 15.34 24.98 10.72
N ASP A 248 15.26 24.90 9.40
CA ASP A 248 15.01 26.04 8.51
C ASP A 248 13.55 26.52 8.49
N ALA A 249 12.60 25.68 8.88
CA ALA A 249 11.17 25.99 8.83
C ALA A 249 10.83 27.30 9.55
N ARG A 250 9.91 28.11 9.05
CA ARG A 250 9.52 29.39 9.73
C ARG A 250 8.03 29.48 10.01
N ARG A 251 7.24 28.54 9.52
CA ARG A 251 5.78 28.58 9.58
C ARG A 251 5.20 27.26 10.03
N LEU A 252 5.62 26.14 9.46
CA LEU A 252 5.05 24.82 9.76
C LEU A 252 6.08 23.69 9.77
N VAL A 253 5.85 22.76 10.70
CA VAL A 253 6.47 21.43 10.73
C VAL A 253 5.36 20.44 11.06
N TYR A 254 4.91 19.68 10.06
CA TYR A 254 3.88 18.67 10.23
C TYR A 254 4.45 17.27 10.03
N VAL A 255 4.21 16.38 10.98
CA VAL A 255 4.66 14.99 10.92
C VAL A 255 3.45 14.07 10.89
N VAL A 256 3.46 13.12 9.96
CA VAL A 256 2.48 12.06 9.83
C VAL A 256 3.25 10.75 9.89
N GLY A 257 2.85 9.84 10.77
CA GLY A 257 3.55 8.58 10.91
C GLY A 257 2.65 7.47 11.40
N TRP A 258 3.01 6.25 11.03
CA TRP A 258 2.47 5.05 11.65
C TRP A 258 3.03 4.91 13.07
N SER A 259 4.32 5.21 13.23
CA SER A 259 4.99 5.35 14.53
C SER A 259 5.98 6.52 14.48
N VAL A 260 6.12 7.22 15.59
CA VAL A 260 7.16 8.25 15.77
C VAL A 260 7.77 8.02 17.14
N ASP A 261 9.09 7.89 17.22
CA ASP A 261 9.82 7.83 18.49
C ASP A 261 10.55 9.16 18.74
N THR A 262 10.22 9.79 19.85
CA THR A 262 10.82 11.06 20.30
C THR A 262 12.32 10.97 20.62
N LYS A 263 12.88 9.77 20.80
CA LYS A 263 14.27 9.56 21.22
C LYS A 263 15.26 9.45 20.08
N VAL A 264 14.80 9.13 18.86
CA VAL A 264 15.72 8.98 17.72
C VAL A 264 16.39 10.30 17.38
N LYS A 265 17.60 10.21 16.83
CA LYS A 265 18.35 11.35 16.31
C LYS A 265 18.38 11.29 14.79
N LEU A 266 17.99 12.40 14.14
CA LEU A 266 18.03 12.53 12.68
C LEU A 266 19.47 12.67 12.15
N ARG A 267 20.40 13.14 12.99
CA ARG A 267 21.84 13.15 12.70
C ARG A 267 22.55 12.26 13.71
N ARG A 268 23.35 11.32 13.23
CA ARG A 268 24.20 10.46 14.06
C ARG A 268 25.65 10.72 13.68
N ARG A 269 26.52 10.96 14.66
CA ARG A 269 27.96 11.15 14.46
C ARG A 269 28.70 9.90 14.92
N LYS A 270 29.89 9.68 14.35
CA LYS A 270 30.79 8.63 14.84
C LYS A 270 31.32 9.06 16.22
N ALA A 271 31.44 8.12 17.15
CA ALA A 271 31.81 8.39 18.54
C ALA A 271 33.14 9.16 18.71
N ALA A 272 34.08 9.04 17.75
CA ALA A 272 35.33 9.80 17.72
C ALA A 272 35.15 11.32 17.65
N ASP A 273 34.02 11.80 17.09
CA ASP A 273 33.69 13.23 16.99
C ASP A 273 33.03 13.78 18.27
N GLU A 274 32.55 12.90 19.18
CA GLU A 274 31.90 13.30 20.44
C GLU A 274 32.91 13.58 21.56
N VAL A 275 34.10 12.98 21.53
CA VAL A 275 35.15 13.13 22.56
C VAL A 275 35.71 14.56 22.64
N ASN A 276 35.52 15.38 21.59
CA ASN A 276 36.01 16.76 21.53
C ASN A 276 35.00 17.84 21.97
N LYS A 277 33.82 17.49 22.50
CA LYS A 277 32.82 18.47 22.98
C LYS A 277 32.45 18.24 24.44
N SER A 278 33.32 18.69 25.34
CA SER A 278 33.00 18.97 26.74
C SER A 278 33.33 20.43 27.07
N ALA A 279 32.40 21.34 26.78
CA ALA A 279 32.35 22.71 27.37
C ALA A 279 31.12 23.55 26.93
N ALA A 280 30.47 23.24 25.81
CA ALA A 280 29.27 23.94 25.34
C ALA A 280 28.15 22.91 25.11
N GLY A 281 26.91 23.24 25.51
CA GLY A 281 25.77 22.31 25.51
C GLY A 281 25.49 21.62 24.17
N VAL A 282 24.55 20.66 24.18
CA VAL A 282 24.16 19.87 23.00
C VAL A 282 23.68 20.81 21.88
N ALA A 283 24.32 20.74 20.70
CA ALA A 283 23.93 21.51 19.54
C ALA A 283 22.51 21.11 19.09
N VAL A 284 21.72 22.04 18.56
CA VAL A 284 20.28 21.81 18.26
C VAL A 284 20.11 20.67 17.24
N GLU A 285 21.03 20.57 16.29
CA GLU A 285 21.08 19.52 15.28
C GLU A 285 21.41 18.12 15.82
N ASP A 286 21.92 18.03 17.05
CA ASP A 286 22.28 16.77 17.73
C ASP A 286 21.22 16.36 18.78
N MET A 287 20.12 17.13 18.90
CA MET A 287 18.98 16.82 19.76
C MET A 287 18.23 15.58 19.28
N SER A 288 17.52 14.91 20.19
CA SER A 288 16.52 13.91 19.79
C SER A 288 15.38 14.61 19.01
N LEU A 289 14.68 13.84 18.17
CA LEU A 289 13.56 14.32 17.38
C LEU A 289 12.52 15.06 18.24
N GLY A 290 12.19 14.50 19.41
CA GLY A 290 11.24 15.09 20.34
C GLY A 290 11.68 16.48 20.84
N GLU A 291 12.94 16.61 21.23
CA GLU A 291 13.48 17.88 21.72
C GLU A 291 13.66 18.90 20.57
N LEU A 292 14.04 18.46 19.38
CA LEU A 292 14.08 19.30 18.17
C LEU A 292 12.70 19.90 17.85
N LEU A 293 11.64 19.08 17.90
CA LEU A 293 10.27 19.53 17.64
C LEU A 293 9.76 20.47 18.74
N LYS A 294 10.08 20.20 20.02
CA LYS A 294 9.78 21.13 21.13
C LYS A 294 10.51 22.46 20.93
N TYR A 295 11.81 22.42 20.67
CA TYR A 295 12.62 23.60 20.38
C TYR A 295 11.99 24.42 19.25
N LYS A 296 11.62 23.76 18.15
CA LYS A 296 11.03 24.42 17.00
C LYS A 296 9.67 25.05 17.29
N SER A 297 8.83 24.37 18.05
CA SER A 297 7.50 24.87 18.44
C SER A 297 7.52 26.10 19.36
N ARG A 298 8.65 26.40 20.01
CA ARG A 298 8.83 27.61 20.83
C ARG A 298 9.22 28.84 20.01
N GLN A 299 9.57 28.67 18.73
CA GLN A 299 9.94 29.79 17.88
C GLN A 299 8.70 30.58 17.44
N PRO A 300 8.73 31.92 17.45
CA PRO A 300 7.60 32.74 17.03
C PRO A 300 7.14 32.40 15.61
N GLY A 301 5.84 32.12 15.46
CA GLY A 301 5.22 31.89 14.15
C GLY A 301 5.36 30.47 13.59
N VAL A 302 6.10 29.56 14.26
CA VAL A 302 6.23 28.17 13.82
C VAL A 302 5.19 27.29 14.48
N ARG A 303 4.44 26.53 13.68
CA ARG A 303 3.45 25.57 14.15
C ARG A 303 3.92 24.14 13.95
N VAL A 304 4.00 23.37 15.03
CA VAL A 304 4.42 21.97 14.99
C VAL A 304 3.23 21.06 15.31
N CYS A 305 2.82 20.24 14.35
CA CYS A 305 1.66 19.33 14.49
C CYS A 305 2.04 17.90 14.11
N LEU A 306 1.62 16.92 14.91
CA LEU A 306 1.80 15.49 14.61
C LEU A 306 0.43 14.83 14.45
N LEU A 307 0.29 14.01 13.43
CA LEU A 307 -0.86 13.14 13.19
C LEU A 307 -0.40 11.68 13.17
N LEU A 308 -0.51 11.02 14.31
CA LEU A 308 -0.04 9.64 14.50
C LEU A 308 -1.20 8.64 14.44
N TRP A 309 -0.93 7.41 14.04
CA TRP A 309 -1.91 6.34 14.21
C TRP A 309 -2.17 6.05 15.69
N ASP A 310 -3.43 5.82 16.06
CA ASP A 310 -3.84 5.42 17.42
C ASP A 310 -3.84 3.89 17.52
N ASP A 311 -2.75 3.28 17.99
CA ASP A 311 -2.71 1.85 18.29
C ASP A 311 -3.47 1.58 19.59
N ARG A 312 -4.70 1.09 19.43
CA ARG A 312 -5.58 0.79 20.56
C ARG A 312 -5.12 -0.40 21.40
N THR A 313 -4.25 -1.26 20.85
CA THR A 313 -3.68 -2.38 21.61
C THR A 313 -2.64 -1.90 22.62
N SER A 314 -1.95 -0.79 22.35
CA SER A 314 -1.04 -0.10 23.27
C SER A 314 -1.73 0.49 24.51
N ARG A 315 -3.07 0.54 24.53
CA ARG A 315 -3.88 0.96 25.69
C ARG A 315 -4.31 -0.18 26.62
N GLY A 316 -3.85 -1.41 26.37
CA GLY A 316 -4.18 -2.57 27.22
C GLY A 316 -5.63 -3.05 27.10
N ILE A 317 -6.30 -2.78 25.98
CA ILE A 317 -7.68 -3.24 25.75
C ILE A 317 -7.66 -4.76 25.49
N HIS A 318 -8.26 -5.54 26.39
CA HIS A 318 -8.38 -6.99 26.26
C HIS A 318 -9.33 -7.36 25.10
N ILE A 319 -8.79 -8.08 24.11
CA ILE A 319 -9.55 -8.66 22.99
C ILE A 319 -9.61 -10.18 23.23
N PRO A 320 -10.79 -10.81 23.22
CA PRO A 320 -10.89 -12.26 23.32
C PRO A 320 -10.07 -12.93 22.19
N GLY A 321 -9.06 -13.71 22.56
CA GLY A 321 -8.18 -14.41 21.61
C GLY A 321 -6.89 -13.68 21.21
N VAL A 322 -6.62 -12.45 21.69
CA VAL A 322 -5.35 -11.73 21.44
C VAL A 322 -4.64 -11.42 22.76
N PRO A 323 -3.37 -11.84 22.96
CA PRO A 323 -2.61 -11.53 24.16
C PRO A 323 -2.45 -10.01 24.39
N VAL A 324 -2.62 -9.56 25.64
CA VAL A 324 -2.36 -8.16 26.02
C VAL A 324 -0.85 -7.97 26.20
N LEU A 325 -0.21 -7.28 25.26
CA LEU A 325 1.21 -6.94 25.32
C LEU A 325 1.37 -5.50 25.83
N LYS A 326 2.31 -5.26 26.76
CA LYS A 326 2.61 -3.93 27.31
C LYS A 326 3.09 -2.93 26.24
N ASP A 327 3.64 -3.43 25.13
CA ASP A 327 4.19 -2.65 24.01
C ASP A 327 3.21 -2.60 22.80
N GLY A 328 1.94 -3.03 22.96
CA GLY A 328 0.99 -3.17 21.84
C GLY A 328 1.31 -4.38 20.94
N PHE A 329 0.34 -4.81 20.13
CA PHE A 329 0.54 -5.90 19.16
C PHE A 329 1.44 -5.47 18.00
N MET A 330 1.41 -4.17 17.66
CA MET A 330 2.10 -3.60 16.51
C MET A 330 3.37 -2.81 16.88
N ARG A 331 3.77 -2.80 18.17
CA ARG A 331 5.03 -2.19 18.67
C ARG A 331 5.24 -0.72 18.24
N THR A 332 4.21 0.12 18.36
CA THR A 332 4.28 1.57 18.05
C THR A 332 4.60 2.44 19.27
N HIS A 333 5.14 3.64 19.05
CA HIS A 333 5.46 4.63 20.08
C HIS A 333 4.41 5.76 20.21
N ASP A 334 3.22 5.58 19.65
CA ASP A 334 2.19 6.63 19.52
C ASP A 334 1.76 7.22 20.87
N GLU A 335 1.47 6.39 21.87
CA GLU A 335 1.07 6.85 23.21
C GLU A 335 2.23 7.48 24.00
N GLU A 336 3.44 6.93 23.89
CA GLU A 336 4.63 7.50 24.52
C GLU A 336 4.93 8.89 23.96
N THR A 337 4.87 9.02 22.64
CA THR A 337 5.08 10.28 21.92
C THR A 337 4.02 11.32 22.25
N ARG A 338 2.73 10.93 22.32
CA ARG A 338 1.68 11.85 22.79
C ARG A 338 1.96 12.35 24.20
N LYS A 339 2.34 11.47 25.13
CA LYS A 339 2.65 11.85 26.52
C LYS A 339 3.84 12.81 26.57
N PHE A 340 4.87 12.57 25.78
CA PHE A 340 6.07 13.42 25.71
C PHE A 340 5.78 14.87 25.31
N PHE A 341 4.79 15.09 24.44
CA PHE A 341 4.41 16.43 23.95
C PHE A 341 3.27 17.10 24.73
N LYS A 342 2.61 16.40 25.66
CA LYS A 342 1.38 16.85 26.34
C LYS A 342 1.47 18.26 26.94
N ASP A 343 2.61 18.60 27.53
CA ASP A 343 2.84 19.88 28.22
C ASP A 343 3.74 20.82 27.40
N SER A 344 3.70 20.70 26.06
CA SER A 344 4.47 21.52 25.12
C SER A 344 3.57 22.23 24.11
N SER A 345 4.13 23.16 23.35
CA SER A 345 3.46 23.83 22.21
C SER A 345 3.29 22.94 20.97
N VAL A 346 3.76 21.69 21.01
CA VAL A 346 3.59 20.72 19.92
C VAL A 346 2.20 20.11 19.98
N ILE A 347 1.46 20.16 18.87
CA ILE A 347 0.09 19.61 18.79
C ILE A 347 0.18 18.17 18.28
N CYS A 348 0.23 17.19 19.18
CA CYS A 348 0.29 15.77 18.81
C CYS A 348 -1.09 15.12 18.89
N VAL A 349 -1.63 14.60 17.79
CA VAL A 349 -2.98 14.01 17.72
C VAL A 349 -2.91 12.54 17.32
N LEU A 350 -3.60 11.69 18.08
CA LEU A 350 -3.76 10.26 17.77
C LEU A 350 -5.03 10.05 16.93
N SER A 351 -4.86 9.48 15.75
CA SER A 351 -5.90 9.25 14.75
C SER A 351 -6.29 7.77 14.73
N PRO A 352 -7.48 7.38 15.23
CA PRO A 352 -7.95 6.02 15.11
C PRO A 352 -8.38 5.70 13.69
N ARG A 353 -8.00 4.53 13.20
CA ARG A 353 -8.52 4.01 11.94
C ARG A 353 -9.90 3.39 12.16
N HIS A 354 -10.90 3.94 11.50
CA HIS A 354 -12.26 3.41 11.53
C HIS A 354 -12.70 3.05 10.11
N PRO A 355 -12.77 1.76 9.75
CA PRO A 355 -13.61 1.38 8.63
C PRO A 355 -15.04 1.85 8.95
N SER A 356 -15.74 2.39 7.96
CA SER A 356 -16.96 3.18 8.16
C SER A 356 -17.98 2.57 9.13
N LYS A 357 -18.70 3.46 9.83
CA LYS A 357 -19.73 3.16 10.84
C LYS A 357 -20.90 2.30 10.32
N LYS A 358 -20.95 1.98 9.02
CA LYS A 358 -22.00 1.19 8.35
C LYS A 358 -21.67 -0.31 8.16
N LEU A 359 -20.54 -0.81 8.66
CA LEU A 359 -20.34 -2.28 8.78
C LEU A 359 -21.17 -2.82 9.95
N GLY A 360 -21.79 -4.00 9.79
CA GLY A 360 -22.52 -4.70 10.85
C GLY A 360 -21.68 -4.89 12.12
N MET A 361 -22.35 -4.92 13.29
CA MET A 361 -21.72 -4.82 14.62
C MET A 361 -20.58 -5.80 14.88
N PHE A 362 -20.66 -7.02 14.36
CA PHE A 362 -19.66 -8.08 14.59
C PHE A 362 -18.36 -7.80 13.82
N ASN A 363 -18.46 -7.42 12.53
CA ASN A 363 -17.30 -7.02 11.72
C ASN A 363 -16.67 -5.72 12.22
N GLN A 364 -17.45 -4.82 12.84
CA GLN A 364 -16.96 -3.55 13.36
C GLN A 364 -16.03 -3.72 14.58
N LYS A 365 -16.18 -4.79 15.39
CA LYS A 365 -15.29 -5.05 16.55
C LYS A 365 -13.93 -5.59 16.13
N VAL A 366 -13.88 -6.47 15.14
CA VAL A 366 -12.63 -7.06 14.62
C VAL A 366 -11.89 -6.06 13.70
N THR A 367 -12.59 -5.36 12.80
CA THR A 367 -11.95 -4.45 11.83
C THR A 367 -11.45 -3.12 12.42
N ARG A 368 -11.93 -2.73 13.61
CA ARG A 368 -11.50 -1.49 14.31
C ARG A 368 -10.09 -1.54 14.89
N THR A 369 -9.49 -2.73 14.99
CA THR A 369 -8.16 -2.96 15.57
C THR A 369 -7.17 -3.55 14.56
N VAL A 370 -7.61 -3.86 13.33
CA VAL A 370 -6.78 -4.55 12.33
C VAL A 370 -6.12 -3.59 11.36
N TYR A 371 -6.75 -2.47 10.99
CA TYR A 371 -6.21 -1.53 9.99
C TYR A 371 -5.55 -0.30 10.60
N SER A 372 -4.58 0.26 9.91
CA SER A 372 -3.73 1.35 10.39
C SER A 372 -3.80 2.62 9.53
N HIS A 373 -3.28 3.73 10.07
CA HIS A 373 -2.83 4.84 9.24
C HIS A 373 -1.34 4.66 8.97
N HIS A 374 -0.99 4.32 7.73
CA HIS A 374 0.35 3.86 7.39
C HIS A 374 1.19 4.87 6.58
N GLN A 375 0.62 6.06 6.31
CA GLN A 375 1.33 7.18 5.67
C GLN A 375 2.49 7.68 6.55
N LYS A 376 3.70 7.76 5.97
CA LYS A 376 4.87 8.41 6.57
C LYS A 376 5.17 9.69 5.81
N CYS A 377 5.10 10.84 6.48
CA CYS A 377 5.34 12.13 5.84
C CYS A 377 5.86 13.21 6.81
N LEU A 378 6.82 14.00 6.37
CA LEU A 378 7.23 15.25 6.99
C LEU A 378 6.95 16.41 6.03
N LEU A 379 6.11 17.36 6.42
CA LEU A 379 5.77 18.57 5.67
C LEU A 379 6.35 19.79 6.38
N VAL A 380 7.13 20.59 5.67
CA VAL A 380 7.82 21.77 6.21
C VAL A 380 7.80 22.91 5.21
N ASP A 381 7.91 24.15 5.69
CA ASP A 381 8.13 25.30 4.82
C ASP A 381 9.63 25.59 4.64
N THR A 382 10.14 25.44 3.43
CA THR A 382 11.56 25.68 3.11
C THR A 382 11.74 27.00 2.36
N PRO A 383 12.95 27.59 2.33
CA PRO A 383 13.23 28.72 1.47
C PRO A 383 12.94 28.36 0.01
N ALA A 384 12.30 29.27 -0.72
CA ALA A 384 12.16 29.11 -2.15
C ALA A 384 13.52 29.21 -2.85
N SER A 385 13.69 28.47 -3.96
CA SER A 385 14.78 28.70 -4.89
C SER A 385 14.67 30.12 -5.49
N GLY A 386 15.78 30.89 -5.47
CA GLY A 386 15.84 32.27 -5.97
C GLY A 386 16.68 33.20 -5.10
N THR A 387 16.83 34.46 -5.51
CA THR A 387 17.61 35.49 -4.79
C THR A 387 16.91 36.03 -3.54
N ASP A 388 15.58 35.84 -3.42
CA ASP A 388 14.79 36.29 -2.28
C ASP A 388 14.56 35.17 -1.25
N SER A 389 15.43 35.13 -0.24
CA SER A 389 15.35 34.20 0.91
C SER A 389 14.13 34.42 1.82
N SER A 390 13.36 35.49 1.63
CA SER A 390 12.13 35.75 2.41
C SER A 390 10.95 34.88 1.96
N ARG A 391 10.97 34.45 0.70
CA ARG A 391 9.91 33.65 0.09
C ARG A 391 10.07 32.18 0.46
N ARG A 392 8.95 31.51 0.76
CA ARG A 392 8.95 30.13 1.27
C ARG A 392 7.98 29.27 0.49
N ARG A 393 8.28 27.99 0.39
CA ARG A 393 7.52 26.97 -0.33
C ARG A 393 7.27 25.75 0.55
N ILE A 394 6.30 24.93 0.20
CA ILE A 394 6.05 23.66 0.88
C ILE A 394 7.03 22.62 0.33
N THR A 395 7.62 21.86 1.24
CA THR A 395 8.43 20.67 0.98
C THR A 395 7.80 19.50 1.71
N ALA A 396 7.61 18.39 1.01
CA ALA A 396 7.14 17.15 1.57
C ALA A 396 8.26 16.10 1.51
N PHE A 397 8.49 15.37 2.59
CA PHE A 397 9.23 14.11 2.56
C PHE A 397 8.22 12.98 2.73
N LEU A 398 8.25 11.96 1.88
CA LEU A 398 7.39 10.78 2.00
C LEU A 398 8.05 9.52 1.40
N GLY A 399 7.66 8.35 1.91
CA GLY A 399 8.23 7.06 1.52
C GLY A 399 7.94 5.98 2.56
N GLY A 400 8.86 5.01 2.70
CA GLY A 400 8.73 3.90 3.65
C GLY A 400 9.26 4.19 5.06
N LEU A 401 10.21 5.13 5.20
CA LEU A 401 10.79 5.49 6.51
C LEU A 401 9.83 6.25 7.43
N ASP A 402 9.46 5.63 8.56
CA ASP A 402 8.91 6.32 9.73
C ASP A 402 10.06 6.99 10.52
N LEU A 403 9.74 8.04 11.29
CA LEU A 403 10.69 8.68 12.20
C LEU A 403 10.71 7.95 13.56
N CYS A 404 11.16 6.70 13.56
CA CYS A 404 11.21 5.83 14.74
C CYS A 404 12.46 4.93 14.77
N ASP A 405 12.60 4.17 15.85
CA ASP A 405 13.70 3.26 16.13
C ASP A 405 13.92 2.21 15.04
N GLY A 406 15.17 1.79 14.85
CA GLY A 406 15.58 0.79 13.85
C GLY A 406 15.62 1.26 12.40
N ARG A 407 15.09 2.45 12.07
CA ARG A 407 14.99 2.93 10.67
C ARG A 407 16.24 3.64 10.17
N TYR A 408 17.12 4.08 11.07
CA TYR A 408 18.39 4.67 10.65
C TYR A 408 19.33 3.57 10.19
N ASP A 409 19.73 3.63 8.93
CA ASP A 409 20.74 2.77 8.36
C ASP A 409 21.46 3.47 7.21
N THR A 410 22.48 2.80 6.70
CA THR A 410 23.30 3.16 5.56
C THR A 410 23.45 1.95 4.63
N PRO A 411 23.77 2.14 3.33
CA PRO A 411 23.97 1.06 2.36
C PRO A 411 24.94 -0.06 2.78
N SER A 412 25.85 0.17 3.74
CA SER A 412 26.74 -0.84 4.31
C SER A 412 26.01 -1.93 5.13
N HIS A 413 24.80 -1.64 5.62
CA HIS A 413 23.91 -2.54 6.36
C HIS A 413 24.62 -3.43 7.40
N THR A 414 25.46 -2.84 8.24
CA THR A 414 26.32 -3.60 9.16
C THR A 414 25.52 -4.36 10.21
N LEU A 415 25.97 -5.55 10.56
CA LEU A 415 25.31 -6.44 11.54
C LEU A 415 25.82 -6.23 12.96
N PHE A 416 27.15 -6.15 13.11
CA PHE A 416 27.83 -6.03 14.41
C PHE A 416 28.64 -4.74 14.52
N ARG A 417 29.16 -4.24 13.39
CA ARG A 417 29.89 -2.98 13.38
C ARG A 417 28.95 -1.81 13.69
N GLY A 418 29.34 -0.99 14.67
CA GLY A 418 28.59 0.22 15.05
C GLY A 418 27.55 0.03 16.16
N LEU A 419 27.34 -1.19 16.68
CA LEU A 419 26.39 -1.47 17.76
C LEU A 419 26.62 -0.60 19.01
N HIS A 420 27.88 -0.33 19.34
CA HIS A 420 28.27 0.50 20.49
C HIS A 420 28.62 1.95 20.10
N SER A 421 28.28 2.39 18.88
CA SER A 421 28.49 3.76 18.42
C SER A 421 27.24 4.33 17.73
N ILE A 422 27.17 4.34 16.40
CA ILE A 422 26.09 4.96 15.62
C ILE A 422 24.71 4.30 15.83
N PHE A 423 24.68 3.03 16.27
CA PHE A 423 23.46 2.30 16.61
C PHE A 423 23.25 2.16 18.13
N HIS A 424 24.12 2.77 18.96
CA HIS A 424 24.00 2.65 20.40
C HIS A 424 22.69 3.26 20.90
N GLY A 425 21.89 2.46 21.63
CA GLY A 425 20.55 2.84 22.08
C GLY A 425 19.46 2.70 21.02
N ASP A 426 19.79 2.18 19.83
CA ASP A 426 18.88 1.94 18.71
C ASP A 426 19.27 0.64 17.97
N VAL A 427 19.54 -0.42 18.74
CA VAL A 427 19.82 -1.75 18.20
C VAL A 427 18.50 -2.50 18.04
N HIS A 428 17.96 -2.46 16.83
CA HIS A 428 16.68 -3.09 16.48
C HIS A 428 16.88 -4.51 15.93
N ASN A 429 16.25 -5.50 16.54
CA ASN A 429 16.05 -6.83 15.95
C ASN A 429 14.83 -7.50 16.60
N PRO A 430 13.66 -7.50 15.94
CA PRO A 430 12.41 -8.01 16.51
C PRO A 430 12.27 -9.54 16.43
N THR A 431 13.18 -10.22 15.73
CA THR A 431 13.24 -11.70 15.68
C THR A 431 13.78 -12.28 16.99
N PHE A 432 14.58 -11.52 17.73
CA PHE A 432 15.20 -11.96 18.98
C PHE A 432 14.65 -11.21 20.20
N SER A 433 15.00 -11.68 21.40
CA SER A 433 14.74 -10.95 22.63
C SER A 433 15.54 -9.62 22.65
N LYS A 434 15.09 -8.62 23.43
CA LYS A 434 15.81 -7.32 23.54
C LYS A 434 17.26 -7.51 24.02
N ASP A 435 17.50 -8.45 24.94
CA ASP A 435 18.83 -8.73 25.49
C ASP A 435 19.76 -9.41 24.48
N ASP A 436 19.21 -10.25 23.61
CA ASP A 436 19.97 -10.90 22.54
C ASP A 436 20.23 -9.93 21.38
N ALA A 437 19.21 -9.16 20.98
CA ALA A 437 19.34 -8.14 19.95
C ALA A 437 20.48 -7.14 20.26
N ALA A 438 20.61 -6.72 21.52
CA ALA A 438 21.67 -5.81 21.97
C ALA A 438 23.11 -6.34 21.75
N LYS A 439 23.28 -7.67 21.61
CA LYS A 439 24.58 -8.33 21.33
C LYS A 439 24.81 -8.57 19.83
N GLY A 440 23.83 -8.21 19.00
CA GLY A 440 23.82 -8.46 17.57
C GLY A 440 23.39 -9.89 17.18
N PRO A 441 23.24 -10.14 15.87
CA PRO A 441 23.22 -9.13 14.82
C PRO A 441 22.01 -8.22 15.00
N ARG A 442 22.18 -6.90 14.79
CA ARG A 442 20.99 -6.05 14.56
C ARG A 442 20.33 -6.50 13.26
N GLN A 443 19.08 -6.12 13.05
CA GLN A 443 18.43 -6.22 11.75
C GLN A 443 18.69 -4.92 10.97
N PRO A 444 19.49 -4.95 9.88
CA PRO A 444 19.62 -3.81 9.00
C PRO A 444 18.30 -3.45 8.32
N TRP A 445 18.16 -2.18 7.94
CA TRP A 445 16.92 -1.60 7.43
C TRP A 445 17.17 -0.93 6.08
N HIS A 446 16.79 -1.62 5.02
CA HIS A 446 16.81 -1.08 3.65
C HIS A 446 15.46 -0.45 3.32
N ASP A 447 15.46 0.81 2.89
CA ASP A 447 14.21 1.52 2.59
C ASP A 447 14.37 2.65 1.56
N LEU A 448 13.24 3.10 1.01
CA LEU A 448 13.18 4.16 0.01
C LEU A 448 12.35 5.34 0.52
N HIS A 449 12.84 6.56 0.26
CA HIS A 449 12.14 7.79 0.59
C HIS A 449 12.36 8.84 -0.49
N CYS A 450 11.55 9.90 -0.50
CA CYS A 450 11.78 11.02 -1.40
C CYS A 450 11.48 12.36 -0.73
N ARG A 451 12.14 13.42 -1.21
CA ARG A 451 11.72 14.81 -1.02
C ARG A 451 10.98 15.25 -2.27
N LEU A 452 9.85 15.90 -2.07
CA LEU A 452 8.97 16.43 -3.10
C LEU A 452 8.75 17.92 -2.86
N ASP A 453 9.04 18.69 -3.90
CA ASP A 453 8.94 20.13 -3.95
C ASP A 453 8.10 20.57 -5.17
N GLY A 454 7.53 21.77 -5.11
CA GLY A 454 6.66 22.29 -6.16
C GLY A 454 5.18 21.93 -5.96
N PRO A 455 4.32 22.07 -6.99
CA PRO A 455 2.87 21.99 -6.82
C PRO A 455 2.36 20.63 -6.29
N ALA A 456 3.10 19.53 -6.50
CA ALA A 456 2.74 18.22 -5.96
C ALA A 456 2.91 18.14 -4.43
N ALA A 457 3.80 18.94 -3.83
CA ALA A 457 3.94 19.02 -2.37
C ALA A 457 2.67 19.60 -1.71
N ASP A 458 1.97 20.50 -2.40
CA ASP A 458 0.69 21.03 -1.93
C ASP A 458 -0.42 19.97 -1.92
N ASP A 459 -0.39 19.00 -2.83
CA ASP A 459 -1.35 17.88 -2.82
C ASP A 459 -1.12 16.95 -1.61
N VAL A 460 0.14 16.74 -1.21
CA VAL A 460 0.49 16.03 0.03
C VAL A 460 -0.03 16.78 1.25
N LEU A 461 0.10 18.11 1.27
CA LEU A 461 -0.44 18.96 2.33
C LEU A 461 -1.99 18.96 2.35
N ARG A 462 -2.65 19.02 1.19
CA ARG A 462 -4.11 18.87 1.08
C ARG A 462 -4.58 17.53 1.63
N ASN A 463 -3.85 16.44 1.37
CA ASN A 463 -4.14 15.15 1.98
C ASN A 463 -4.13 15.22 3.53
N LEU A 464 -3.10 15.84 4.12
CA LEU A 464 -3.04 16.03 5.57
C LEU A 464 -4.20 16.90 6.07
N GLN A 465 -4.50 18.01 5.41
CA GLN A 465 -5.61 18.89 5.77
C GLN A 465 -6.97 18.16 5.76
N GLN A 466 -7.21 17.33 4.74
CA GLN A 466 -8.42 16.51 4.63
C GLN A 466 -8.53 15.50 5.78
N ARG A 467 -7.41 14.87 6.19
CA ARG A 467 -7.36 13.95 7.32
C ARG A 467 -7.56 14.66 8.66
N TRP A 468 -6.86 15.77 8.87
CA TRP A 468 -6.97 16.57 10.09
C TRP A 468 -8.40 17.08 10.30
N SER A 469 -9.02 17.62 9.25
CA SER A 469 -10.40 18.11 9.30
C SER A 469 -11.43 17.00 9.54
N LYS A 470 -11.08 15.73 9.29
CA LYS A 470 -11.96 14.60 9.58
C LYS A 470 -12.09 14.33 11.07
N LEU A 471 -11.02 14.57 11.83
CA LEU A 471 -10.97 14.34 13.28
C LEU A 471 -11.92 15.28 14.05
N ASP A 472 -12.13 16.50 13.54
CA ASP A 472 -12.98 17.54 14.14
C ASP A 472 -14.43 17.08 14.42
N LYS A 473 -15.00 16.19 13.59
CA LYS A 473 -16.34 15.64 13.85
C LYS A 473 -16.42 14.78 15.12
N ALA A 474 -15.32 14.13 15.50
CA ALA A 474 -15.25 13.42 16.77
C ALA A 474 -15.06 14.42 17.91
N THR A 475 -14.15 15.39 17.73
CA THR A 475 -13.84 16.47 18.68
C THR A 475 -15.10 17.25 19.11
N LYS A 476 -15.95 17.68 18.17
CA LYS A 476 -17.21 18.38 18.46
C LYS A 476 -18.19 17.57 19.34
N LEU A 477 -18.23 16.24 19.18
CA LEU A 477 -19.05 15.38 20.04
C LEU A 477 -18.49 15.29 21.47
N TRP A 478 -17.15 15.29 21.62
CA TRP A 478 -16.49 15.31 22.93
C TRP A 478 -16.64 16.65 23.64
N GLU A 479 -16.58 17.76 22.91
CA GLU A 479 -16.86 19.10 23.43
C GLU A 479 -18.31 19.25 23.89
N MET A 480 -19.28 18.71 23.12
CA MET A 480 -20.70 18.64 23.54
C MET A 480 -20.91 17.81 24.82
N LEU A 481 -20.01 16.87 25.12
CA LEU A 481 -20.01 16.07 26.36
C LEU A 481 -19.22 16.74 27.49
N GLY A 482 -18.86 18.03 27.35
CA GLY A 482 -18.17 18.83 28.37
C GLY A 482 -16.68 18.49 28.53
N LYS A 483 -16.08 17.74 27.60
CA LYS A 483 -14.65 17.40 27.62
C LYS A 483 -13.89 18.37 26.72
N ALA A 484 -13.02 19.18 27.33
CA ALA A 484 -12.15 20.10 26.60
C ALA A 484 -11.20 19.31 25.69
N THR A 485 -11.07 19.75 24.43
CA THR A 485 -10.08 19.23 23.49
C THR A 485 -8.95 20.25 23.35
N TYR A 486 -7.70 19.81 23.29
CA TYR A 486 -6.54 20.71 23.21
C TYR A 486 -6.18 21.10 21.77
N TRP A 487 -6.94 20.65 20.78
CA TRP A 487 -6.70 20.90 19.35
C TRP A 487 -7.99 21.33 18.62
N ARG A 488 -7.89 22.13 17.56
CA ARG A 488 -9.00 22.68 16.75
C ARG A 488 -8.75 22.57 15.24
N GLU A 489 -9.81 22.73 14.43
CA GLU A 489 -9.74 22.74 12.95
C GLU A 489 -8.78 23.82 12.39
N GLY A 490 -8.61 24.94 13.11
CA GLY A 490 -7.69 26.02 12.75
C GLY A 490 -6.21 25.80 13.09
N ASP A 491 -5.86 24.62 13.60
CA ASP A 491 -4.49 24.28 14.04
C ASP A 491 -3.53 24.01 12.87
N LEU A 492 -4.05 23.68 11.69
CA LEU A 492 -3.25 23.72 10.47
C LEU A 492 -3.29 25.12 9.86
N LEU A 493 -2.15 25.59 9.33
CA LEU A 493 -2.11 26.88 8.66
C LEU A 493 -2.93 26.79 7.38
N ASN A 494 -3.85 27.75 7.20
CA ASN A 494 -4.55 27.90 5.94
C ASN A 494 -3.60 28.60 4.96
N LEU A 495 -3.14 27.85 3.95
CA LEU A 495 -2.21 28.34 2.94
C LEU A 495 -2.79 29.47 2.10
N ASP A 496 -4.11 29.51 1.90
CA ASP A 496 -4.79 30.59 1.16
C ASP A 496 -4.64 31.96 1.86
N ARG A 497 -4.13 31.97 3.09
CA ARG A 497 -3.90 33.17 3.91
C ARG A 497 -2.43 33.48 4.12
N ILE A 498 -1.53 32.75 3.48
CA ILE A 498 -0.09 32.99 3.55
C ILE A 498 0.34 33.69 2.25
N PRO A 499 0.79 34.97 2.31
CA PRO A 499 1.27 35.67 1.12
C PRO A 499 2.47 34.94 0.48
N GLY A 500 2.38 34.68 -0.83
CA GLY A 500 3.47 34.13 -1.66
C GLY A 500 3.71 32.62 -1.54
N SER A 501 2.81 31.85 -0.90
CA SER A 501 2.92 30.39 -0.78
C SER A 501 2.04 29.59 -1.73
N SER A 502 1.18 30.23 -2.52
CA SER A 502 0.53 29.51 -3.62
C SER A 502 1.58 29.21 -4.67
N SER A 503 1.84 27.93 -4.92
CA SER A 503 2.71 27.48 -6.01
C SER A 503 2.23 27.95 -7.39
N SER A 504 0.98 28.43 -7.52
CA SER A 504 0.49 29.14 -8.72
C SER A 504 1.17 30.48 -8.98
N ASP A 505 1.56 31.22 -7.93
CA ASP A 505 2.24 32.52 -8.06
C ASP A 505 3.73 32.35 -8.42
N LEU A 506 4.18 31.10 -8.46
CA LEU A 506 5.55 30.67 -8.66
C LEU A 506 5.88 30.17 -10.06
N LEU A 507 4.86 30.00 -10.89
CA LEU A 507 5.01 29.51 -12.26
C LEU A 507 5.75 30.50 -13.18
N MET A 508 6.22 31.64 -12.66
CA MET A 508 6.86 32.70 -13.42
C MET A 508 8.38 32.54 -13.59
N ASP A 509 9.02 31.53 -12.98
CA ASP A 509 10.47 31.27 -13.13
C ASP A 509 10.80 29.82 -13.57
N ASP A 510 9.76 29.03 -13.89
CA ASP A 510 9.82 27.60 -14.25
C ASP A 510 10.60 27.28 -15.53
N ASP A 511 10.95 28.30 -16.31
CA ASP A 511 11.73 28.14 -17.53
C ASP A 511 13.18 27.76 -17.22
N ALA A 512 13.75 28.09 -16.05
CA ALA A 512 15.16 27.82 -15.74
C ALA A 512 15.46 26.34 -15.43
N GLY A 513 14.60 25.68 -14.63
CA GLY A 513 14.74 24.26 -14.26
C GLY A 513 14.36 23.30 -15.39
N ASP A 514 13.37 23.70 -16.20
CA ASP A 514 13.09 23.04 -17.47
C ASP A 514 14.28 23.23 -18.40
N ARG A 515 14.76 24.45 -18.70
CA ARG A 515 15.94 24.72 -19.57
C ARG A 515 17.20 23.90 -19.23
N GLN A 516 17.46 23.57 -17.96
CA GLN A 516 18.59 22.74 -17.51
C GLN A 516 18.32 21.22 -17.48
N GLY A 517 17.11 20.77 -17.81
CA GLY A 517 16.74 19.35 -17.89
C GLY A 517 16.66 18.62 -16.55
N ARG A 518 16.40 19.36 -15.46
CA ARG A 518 16.25 18.83 -14.09
C ARG A 518 14.81 18.83 -13.58
N GLY A 519 13.88 19.45 -14.30
CA GLY A 519 12.47 19.51 -13.91
C GLY A 519 11.79 18.14 -13.89
N TRP A 520 10.92 17.92 -12.91
CA TRP A 520 10.11 16.72 -12.75
C TRP A 520 8.63 16.99 -13.03
N HIS A 521 7.92 15.96 -13.47
CA HIS A 521 6.48 15.87 -13.36
C HIS A 521 6.14 14.81 -12.31
N ALA A 522 5.27 15.16 -11.38
CA ALA A 522 4.95 14.33 -10.23
C ALA A 522 3.44 14.26 -10.01
N GLN A 523 2.95 13.12 -9.54
CA GLN A 523 1.55 12.90 -9.23
C GLN A 523 1.42 12.17 -7.89
N VAL A 524 0.56 12.69 -7.02
CA VAL A 524 0.30 12.10 -5.70
C VAL A 524 -0.82 11.08 -5.79
N PHE A 525 -0.59 9.89 -5.25
CA PHE A 525 -1.55 8.80 -5.20
C PHE A 525 -1.83 8.40 -3.76
N ARG A 526 -3.02 7.86 -3.50
CA ARG A 526 -3.42 7.42 -2.16
C ARG A 526 -4.21 6.12 -2.18
N SER A 527 -4.18 5.45 -1.03
CA SER A 527 -5.19 4.51 -0.59
C SER A 527 -5.88 5.15 0.61
N VAL A 528 -7.12 5.62 0.46
CA VAL A 528 -7.85 6.27 1.56
C VAL A 528 -9.36 6.23 1.29
N ASP A 529 -10.16 6.23 2.35
CA ASP A 529 -11.62 6.29 2.24
C ASP A 529 -12.21 7.53 2.92
N SER A 530 -13.48 7.80 2.62
CA SER A 530 -14.25 8.88 3.23
C SER A 530 -14.43 8.74 4.75
N GLY A 531 -14.03 7.61 5.36
CA GLY A 531 -13.91 7.45 6.81
C GLY A 531 -12.70 8.18 7.40
N SER A 532 -11.63 8.32 6.62
CA SER A 532 -10.36 8.93 7.02
C SER A 532 -10.15 10.36 6.52
N VAL A 533 -10.91 10.80 5.50
CA VAL A 533 -10.83 12.16 4.95
C VAL A 533 -12.16 12.91 4.95
N LYS A 534 -12.09 14.24 4.92
CA LYS A 534 -13.21 15.16 4.66
C LYS A 534 -13.07 15.70 3.22
N GLY A 535 -14.20 15.93 2.54
CA GLY A 535 -14.23 16.58 1.21
C GLY A 535 -14.44 15.64 0.02
N PHE A 536 -14.57 14.33 0.23
CA PHE A 536 -15.04 13.43 -0.83
C PHE A 536 -16.51 13.73 -1.17
N PRO A 537 -16.91 13.65 -2.46
CA PRO A 537 -18.31 13.67 -2.86
C PRO A 537 -19.09 12.54 -2.18
N TYR A 538 -20.41 12.68 -2.09
CA TYR A 538 -21.25 11.60 -1.58
C TYR A 538 -21.41 10.48 -2.61
N SER A 539 -21.63 9.25 -2.14
CA SER A 539 -21.81 8.04 -2.97
C SER A 539 -22.89 8.14 -4.06
N TRP A 540 -23.89 9.02 -3.91
CA TRP A 540 -24.93 9.27 -4.92
C TRP A 540 -24.57 10.39 -5.92
N GLU A 541 -23.50 11.16 -5.70
CA GLU A 541 -22.99 12.17 -6.63
C GLU A 541 -22.05 11.53 -7.66
N THR A 542 -22.58 10.56 -8.43
CA THR A 542 -21.77 9.64 -9.24
C THR A 542 -20.88 10.32 -10.28
N HIS A 543 -21.32 11.42 -10.89
CA HIS A 543 -20.52 12.20 -11.82
C HIS A 543 -19.29 12.84 -11.13
N LYS A 544 -19.44 13.32 -9.89
CA LYS A 544 -18.31 13.88 -9.13
C LYS A 544 -17.34 12.80 -8.68
N LEU A 545 -17.83 11.61 -8.32
CA LEU A 545 -16.98 10.46 -8.00
C LEU A 545 -16.16 10.05 -9.23
N ALA A 546 -16.80 9.95 -10.39
CA ALA A 546 -16.13 9.61 -11.65
C ALA A 546 -15.07 10.64 -12.05
N GLN A 547 -15.38 11.95 -11.91
CA GLN A 547 -14.42 13.05 -12.15
C GLN A 547 -13.17 12.96 -11.28
N HIS A 548 -13.29 12.41 -10.06
CA HIS A 548 -12.18 12.22 -9.14
C HIS A 548 -11.66 10.78 -9.10
N HIS A 549 -12.14 9.92 -10.00
CA HIS A 549 -11.79 8.50 -10.08
C HIS A 549 -11.97 7.72 -8.75
N LEU A 550 -13.00 8.10 -7.97
CA LEU A 550 -13.33 7.46 -6.71
C LEU A 550 -14.29 6.28 -6.92
N LEU A 551 -14.07 5.20 -6.16
CA LEU A 551 -14.94 4.02 -6.15
C LEU A 551 -15.90 4.05 -4.95
N CYS A 552 -17.01 3.34 -5.06
CA CYS A 552 -17.88 3.04 -3.92
C CYS A 552 -17.63 1.60 -3.44
N LYS A 553 -17.24 1.42 -2.17
CA LYS A 553 -17.13 0.11 -1.51
C LYS A 553 -17.87 0.14 -0.19
N LYS A 554 -18.70 -0.87 0.13
CA LYS A 554 -19.35 -1.06 1.46
C LYS A 554 -19.89 0.25 2.09
N HIS A 555 -20.55 1.10 1.29
CA HIS A 555 -21.10 2.41 1.68
C HIS A 555 -20.07 3.50 2.04
N VAL A 556 -18.84 3.42 1.51
CA VAL A 556 -17.81 4.47 1.55
C VAL A 556 -17.26 4.74 0.17
N GLU A 557 -16.88 5.99 -0.03
CA GLU A 557 -16.14 6.49 -1.18
C GLU A 557 -14.65 6.26 -0.93
N VAL A 558 -13.97 5.66 -1.91
CA VAL A 558 -12.62 5.11 -1.78
C VAL A 558 -11.75 5.63 -2.91
N ASP A 559 -10.60 6.15 -2.54
CA ASP A 559 -9.46 6.42 -3.41
C ASP A 559 -8.51 5.22 -3.30
N ASN A 560 -8.30 4.51 -4.41
CA ASN A 560 -7.33 3.43 -4.55
C ASN A 560 -6.33 3.75 -5.68
N SER A 561 -6.07 5.04 -5.90
CA SER A 561 -5.22 5.52 -7.00
C SER A 561 -3.79 4.96 -6.96
N ILE A 562 -3.28 4.51 -5.81
CA ILE A 562 -1.98 3.79 -5.76
C ILE A 562 -2.06 2.49 -6.56
N HIS A 563 -3.11 1.69 -6.35
CA HIS A 563 -3.29 0.43 -7.08
C HIS A 563 -3.40 0.67 -8.59
N VAL A 564 -4.16 1.71 -8.98
CA VAL A 564 -4.27 2.15 -10.38
C VAL A 564 -2.91 2.58 -10.93
N ALA A 565 -2.13 3.37 -10.19
CA ALA A 565 -0.81 3.83 -10.61
C ALA A 565 0.15 2.66 -10.86
N TYR A 566 0.17 1.64 -9.98
CA TYR A 566 0.95 0.43 -10.22
C TYR A 566 0.53 -0.30 -11.50
N ILE A 567 -0.77 -0.57 -11.68
CA ILE A 567 -1.29 -1.23 -12.90
C ILE A 567 -0.87 -0.47 -14.16
N ARG A 568 -1.07 0.85 -14.15
CA ARG A 568 -0.78 1.74 -15.27
C ARG A 568 0.71 1.78 -15.60
N ALA A 569 1.54 1.80 -14.56
CA ALA A 569 2.99 1.72 -14.69
C ALA A 569 3.44 0.41 -15.35
N ILE A 570 2.96 -0.73 -14.83
CA ILE A 570 3.27 -2.08 -15.35
C ILE A 570 2.82 -2.24 -16.79
N ARG A 571 1.59 -1.83 -17.12
CA ARG A 571 1.05 -1.94 -18.49
C ARG A 571 1.84 -1.12 -19.51
N SER A 572 2.42 0.00 -19.08
CA SER A 572 3.24 0.87 -19.93
C SER A 572 4.69 0.41 -20.06
N ALA A 573 5.14 -0.57 -19.26
CA ALA A 573 6.53 -1.03 -19.27
C ALA A 573 6.91 -1.68 -20.60
N GLU A 574 8.09 -1.32 -21.11
CA GLU A 574 8.61 -1.73 -22.39
C GLU A 574 9.88 -2.59 -22.29
N ARG A 575 10.76 -2.31 -21.32
CA ARG A 575 12.10 -2.91 -21.18
C ARG A 575 12.25 -3.69 -19.88
N PHE A 576 11.96 -3.08 -18.74
CA PHE A 576 12.07 -3.77 -17.46
C PHE A 576 11.26 -3.11 -16.34
N ILE A 577 11.04 -3.88 -15.29
CA ILE A 577 10.45 -3.41 -14.03
C ILE A 577 11.38 -3.83 -12.88
N TYR A 578 11.71 -2.88 -12.01
CA TYR A 578 12.44 -3.13 -10.76
C TYR A 578 11.55 -2.73 -9.58
N ILE A 579 11.26 -3.66 -8.67
CA ILE A 579 10.38 -3.45 -7.51
C ILE A 579 11.18 -3.78 -6.26
N GLU A 580 11.07 -2.91 -5.26
CA GLU A 580 11.44 -3.24 -3.90
C GLU A 580 10.21 -3.09 -3.01
N ASN A 581 9.82 -4.15 -2.31
CA ASN A 581 8.62 -4.12 -1.48
C ASN A 581 8.71 -5.01 -0.24
N GLN A 582 8.18 -4.54 0.90
CA GLN A 582 8.08 -5.34 2.12
C GLN A 582 7.19 -6.58 1.96
N TYR A 583 6.13 -6.50 1.15
CA TYR A 583 5.21 -7.61 0.88
C TYR A 583 4.94 -7.75 -0.61
N PHE A 584 4.74 -8.98 -1.06
CA PHE A 584 4.37 -9.26 -2.44
C PHE A 584 3.26 -10.32 -2.49
N ILE A 585 2.02 -9.89 -2.26
CA ILE A 585 0.82 -10.71 -2.14
C ILE A 585 -0.30 -10.11 -2.97
N GLY A 586 -0.93 -10.90 -3.83
CA GLY A 586 -2.06 -10.40 -4.60
C GLY A 586 -2.59 -11.36 -5.63
N SER A 587 -3.59 -10.88 -6.37
CA SER A 587 -4.26 -11.62 -7.44
C SER A 587 -4.75 -13.00 -7.00
N SER A 588 -5.22 -13.08 -5.76
CA SER A 588 -5.63 -14.34 -5.12
C SER A 588 -6.74 -15.05 -5.86
N TYR A 589 -7.54 -14.36 -6.69
CA TYR A 589 -8.51 -14.94 -7.64
C TYR A 589 -7.90 -15.99 -8.59
N ALA A 590 -6.57 -15.99 -8.77
CA ALA A 590 -5.84 -16.92 -9.63
C ALA A 590 -4.94 -17.93 -8.88
N TRP A 591 -4.83 -17.85 -7.55
CA TRP A 591 -4.04 -18.81 -6.75
C TRP A 591 -4.45 -20.28 -6.96
N PRO A 592 -3.48 -21.21 -6.97
CA PRO A 592 -3.74 -22.63 -7.25
C PRO A 592 -4.45 -23.34 -6.08
N SER A 593 -4.08 -23.02 -4.83
CA SER A 593 -4.34 -23.92 -3.70
C SER A 593 -5.00 -23.26 -2.47
N TYR A 594 -5.84 -22.24 -2.65
CA TYR A 594 -6.64 -21.66 -1.55
C TYR A 594 -8.04 -21.20 -2.00
N PRO A 595 -9.13 -21.65 -1.35
CA PRO A 595 -10.51 -21.35 -1.78
C PRO A 595 -11.00 -19.96 -1.35
N HIS A 596 -10.50 -19.41 -0.25
CA HIS A 596 -10.94 -18.12 0.28
C HIS A 596 -10.04 -16.98 -0.24
N ARG A 597 -10.52 -16.22 -1.22
CA ARG A 597 -9.67 -15.30 -1.98
C ARG A 597 -9.97 -13.85 -1.56
N GLY A 598 -9.09 -13.29 -0.73
CA GLY A 598 -9.28 -11.97 -0.11
C GLY A 598 -8.33 -10.87 -0.60
N ALA A 599 -7.29 -11.23 -1.37
CA ALA A 599 -6.29 -10.31 -1.92
C ALA A 599 -6.50 -10.13 -3.43
N SER A 600 -7.43 -9.26 -3.82
CA SER A 600 -7.85 -9.06 -5.21
C SER A 600 -7.06 -7.98 -5.97
N ASN A 601 -6.03 -7.40 -5.38
CA ASN A 601 -5.16 -6.45 -6.10
C ASN A 601 -4.52 -7.14 -7.32
N LEU A 602 -4.39 -6.39 -8.41
CA LEU A 602 -3.98 -6.93 -9.73
C LEU A 602 -2.48 -6.87 -9.99
N VAL A 603 -1.67 -6.32 -9.07
CA VAL A 603 -0.24 -6.04 -9.33
C VAL A 603 0.52 -7.30 -9.78
N PRO A 604 0.44 -8.44 -9.06
CA PRO A 604 1.12 -9.67 -9.50
C PRO A 604 0.66 -10.18 -10.87
N MET A 605 -0.65 -10.19 -11.14
CA MET A 605 -1.16 -10.67 -12.43
C MET A 605 -0.80 -9.75 -13.59
N GLU A 606 -0.84 -8.42 -13.41
CA GLU A 606 -0.42 -7.47 -14.45
C GLU A 606 1.06 -7.67 -14.83
N ILE A 607 1.93 -7.94 -13.85
CA ILE A 607 3.34 -8.26 -14.11
C ILE A 607 3.46 -9.54 -14.92
N ALA A 608 2.78 -10.61 -14.50
CA ALA A 608 2.83 -11.90 -15.19
C ALA A 608 2.29 -11.81 -16.64
N LEU A 609 1.19 -11.09 -16.84
CA LEU A 609 0.62 -10.84 -18.17
C LEU A 609 1.50 -9.93 -19.02
N LYS A 610 2.16 -8.93 -18.44
CA LYS A 610 3.15 -8.11 -19.15
C LYS A 610 4.32 -8.96 -19.63
N VAL A 611 4.91 -9.78 -18.77
CA VAL A 611 5.98 -10.71 -19.16
C VAL A 611 5.49 -11.66 -20.27
N ALA A 612 4.33 -12.28 -20.11
CA ALA A 612 3.76 -13.16 -21.13
C ALA A 612 3.56 -12.42 -22.47
N SER A 613 3.09 -11.17 -22.46
CA SER A 613 2.94 -10.39 -23.69
C SER A 613 4.29 -10.13 -24.40
N LYS A 614 5.37 -9.92 -23.64
CA LYS A 614 6.71 -9.68 -24.18
C LYS A 614 7.35 -10.96 -24.72
N ILE A 615 7.15 -12.09 -24.04
CA ILE A 615 7.52 -13.42 -24.53
C ILE A 615 6.82 -13.71 -25.87
N ARG A 616 5.52 -13.47 -25.95
CA ARG A 616 4.74 -13.64 -27.18
C ARG A 616 5.24 -12.78 -28.33
N ALA A 617 5.65 -11.55 -28.03
CA ALA A 617 6.20 -10.62 -29.00
C ALA A 617 7.67 -10.93 -29.38
N GLY A 618 8.37 -11.81 -28.64
CA GLY A 618 9.80 -12.05 -28.82
C GLY A 618 10.67 -10.85 -28.40
N GLU A 619 10.15 -9.97 -27.54
CA GLU A 619 10.82 -8.75 -27.11
C GLU A 619 11.60 -8.99 -25.79
N PRO A 620 12.84 -8.48 -25.65
CA PRO A 620 13.57 -8.53 -24.38
C PRO A 620 12.81 -7.79 -23.28
N PHE A 621 12.56 -8.48 -22.17
CA PHE A 621 11.91 -7.89 -21.00
C PHE A 621 12.30 -8.62 -19.73
N ALA A 622 12.53 -7.89 -18.65
CA ALA A 622 12.90 -8.47 -17.36
C ALA A 622 12.18 -7.79 -16.19
N VAL A 623 11.90 -8.56 -15.16
CA VAL A 623 11.29 -8.11 -13.91
C VAL A 623 12.13 -8.61 -12.75
N TYR A 624 12.49 -7.66 -11.88
CA TYR A 624 13.33 -7.86 -10.71
C TYR A 624 12.54 -7.44 -9.48
N ILE A 625 12.29 -8.36 -8.57
CA ILE A 625 11.47 -8.13 -7.38
C ILE A 625 12.30 -8.43 -6.14
N LEU A 626 12.56 -7.40 -5.34
CA LEU A 626 13.27 -7.48 -4.08
C LEU A 626 12.28 -7.42 -2.91
N ILE A 627 12.29 -8.45 -2.08
CA ILE A 627 11.42 -8.62 -0.91
C ILE A 627 12.26 -9.03 0.31
N PRO A 628 11.78 -8.82 1.55
CA PRO A 628 12.53 -9.29 2.71
C PRO A 628 12.59 -10.83 2.71
N MET A 629 13.64 -11.40 3.32
CA MET A 629 13.78 -12.86 3.39
C MET A 629 12.58 -13.50 4.11
N TRP A 630 12.09 -12.85 5.17
CA TRP A 630 10.82 -13.14 5.82
C TRP A 630 10.19 -11.84 6.37
N PRO A 631 8.87 -11.81 6.65
CA PRO A 631 8.22 -10.67 7.31
C PRO A 631 8.83 -10.36 8.68
N GLU A 632 8.88 -9.09 9.09
CA GLU A 632 9.47 -8.69 10.38
C GLU A 632 8.88 -9.46 11.57
N GLY A 633 9.76 -9.96 12.45
CA GLY A 633 9.41 -10.76 13.62
C GLY A 633 10.02 -12.16 13.60
N ASP A 634 9.41 -13.07 14.37
CA ASP A 634 9.78 -14.49 14.39
C ASP A 634 9.23 -15.18 13.12
N PRO A 635 10.07 -15.68 12.21
CA PRO A 635 9.63 -16.36 11.00
C PRO A 635 8.83 -17.63 11.27
N SER A 636 8.95 -18.23 12.46
CA SER A 636 8.20 -19.42 12.87
C SER A 636 6.81 -19.09 13.41
N SER A 637 6.47 -17.82 13.60
CA SER A 637 5.14 -17.41 14.07
C SER A 637 4.04 -17.71 13.04
N ASP A 638 2.83 -18.00 13.52
CA ASP A 638 1.68 -18.28 12.65
C ASP A 638 1.41 -17.15 11.65
N GLN A 639 1.58 -15.90 12.06
CA GLN A 639 1.40 -14.73 11.20
C GLN A 639 2.44 -14.67 10.08
N ALA A 640 3.73 -14.87 10.42
CA ALA A 640 4.79 -14.87 9.41
C ALA A 640 4.63 -16.03 8.44
N GLN A 641 4.32 -17.23 8.95
CA GLN A 641 4.10 -18.42 8.14
C GLN A 641 2.91 -18.25 7.18
N GLU A 642 1.83 -17.61 7.61
CA GLU A 642 0.67 -17.37 6.75
C GLU A 642 0.97 -16.33 5.64
N ILE A 643 1.69 -15.26 5.96
CA ILE A 643 2.15 -14.27 4.97
C ILE A 643 3.06 -14.93 3.93
N LEU A 644 4.01 -15.75 4.36
CA LEU A 644 4.90 -16.50 3.47
C LEU A 644 4.11 -17.45 2.56
N TYR A 645 3.05 -18.09 3.08
CA TYR A 645 2.19 -18.93 2.27
C TYR A 645 1.48 -18.13 1.17
N TRP A 646 0.90 -16.96 1.48
CA TRP A 646 0.27 -16.09 0.48
C TRP A 646 1.25 -15.60 -0.59
N GLN A 647 2.48 -15.27 -0.18
CA GLN A 647 3.53 -14.86 -1.09
C GLN A 647 3.88 -16.00 -2.06
N ASN A 648 4.08 -17.21 -1.57
CA ASN A 648 4.40 -18.36 -2.42
C ASN A 648 3.24 -18.74 -3.36
N GLN A 649 1.98 -18.63 -2.92
CA GLN A 649 0.82 -18.78 -3.82
C GLN A 649 0.80 -17.73 -4.93
N THR A 650 1.22 -16.50 -4.62
CA THR A 650 1.34 -15.40 -5.58
C THR A 650 2.46 -15.67 -6.58
N MET A 651 3.66 -16.03 -6.11
CA MET A 651 4.81 -16.39 -6.95
C MET A 651 4.48 -17.53 -7.90
N GLU A 652 3.90 -18.62 -7.40
CA GLU A 652 3.56 -19.80 -8.21
C GLU A 652 2.53 -19.45 -9.29
N THR A 653 1.57 -18.59 -8.98
CA THR A 653 0.59 -18.12 -9.96
C THR A 653 1.26 -17.36 -11.10
N MET A 654 2.18 -16.45 -10.79
CA MET A 654 2.91 -15.67 -11.80
C MET A 654 3.79 -16.56 -12.66
N TYR A 655 4.56 -17.44 -12.04
CA TYR A 655 5.46 -18.35 -12.75
C TYR A 655 4.69 -19.32 -13.65
N LYS A 656 3.53 -19.83 -13.24
CA LYS A 656 2.66 -20.66 -14.08
C LYS A 656 2.13 -19.92 -15.31
N VAL A 657 1.78 -18.63 -15.19
CA VAL A 657 1.37 -17.83 -16.35
C VAL A 657 2.53 -17.70 -17.35
N ILE A 658 3.72 -17.41 -16.86
CA ILE A 658 4.93 -17.26 -17.68
C ILE A 658 5.33 -18.59 -18.34
N ALA A 659 5.37 -19.68 -17.57
CA ALA A 659 5.72 -21.01 -18.07
C ALA A 659 4.77 -21.49 -19.19
N ARG A 660 3.47 -21.26 -19.01
CA ARG A 660 2.46 -21.55 -20.06
C ARG A 660 2.71 -20.76 -21.33
N GLU A 661 3.09 -19.50 -21.22
CA GLU A 661 3.41 -18.70 -22.41
C GLU A 661 4.68 -19.19 -23.10
N ILE A 662 5.74 -19.51 -22.34
CA ILE A 662 6.99 -20.10 -22.88
C ILE A 662 6.68 -21.39 -23.65
N GLU A 663 5.83 -22.25 -23.10
CA GLU A 663 5.39 -23.46 -23.78
C GLU A 663 4.55 -23.15 -25.03
N HIS A 664 3.61 -22.21 -24.93
CA HIS A 664 2.73 -21.81 -26.04
C HIS A 664 3.50 -21.29 -27.26
N VAL A 665 4.57 -20.54 -27.05
CA VAL A 665 5.43 -20.02 -28.13
C VAL A 665 6.54 -21.00 -28.57
N GLY A 666 6.57 -22.21 -28.02
CA GLY A 666 7.52 -23.26 -28.41
C GLY A 666 8.94 -23.08 -27.87
N LEU A 667 9.12 -22.34 -26.77
CA LEU A 667 10.43 -22.08 -26.13
C LEU A 667 10.71 -22.98 -24.92
N LYS A 668 9.87 -23.98 -24.65
CA LYS A 668 10.06 -24.94 -23.56
C LYS A 668 11.42 -25.64 -23.67
N GLY A 669 12.17 -25.68 -22.56
CA GLY A 669 13.53 -26.23 -22.51
C GLY A 669 14.64 -25.32 -23.06
N ALA A 670 14.30 -24.32 -23.88
CA ALA A 670 15.24 -23.30 -24.35
C ALA A 670 15.24 -22.04 -23.46
N ARG A 671 14.11 -21.73 -22.82
CA ARG A 671 13.93 -20.61 -21.89
C ARG A 671 13.28 -21.11 -20.61
N ARG A 672 13.60 -20.44 -19.50
CA ARG A 672 13.01 -20.69 -18.19
C ARG A 672 12.26 -19.46 -17.69
N PRO A 673 11.30 -19.59 -16.78
CA PRO A 673 10.59 -18.43 -16.23
C PRO A 673 11.52 -17.39 -15.58
N GLN A 674 12.61 -17.82 -14.95
CA GLN A 674 13.63 -16.95 -14.34
C GLN A 674 14.50 -16.19 -15.36
N ASP A 675 14.37 -16.45 -16.66
CA ASP A 675 14.97 -15.58 -17.68
C ASP A 675 14.22 -14.24 -17.80
N TYR A 676 13.03 -14.13 -17.19
CA TYR A 676 12.13 -12.97 -17.28
C TYR A 676 11.66 -12.42 -15.93
N LEU A 677 11.38 -13.27 -14.94
CA LEU A 677 10.87 -12.86 -13.62
C LEU A 677 11.74 -13.42 -12.49
N ASN A 678 12.30 -12.54 -11.68
CA ASN A 678 13.24 -12.92 -10.63
C ASN A 678 12.86 -12.30 -9.28
N PHE A 679 12.84 -13.15 -8.24
CA PHE A 679 12.66 -12.74 -6.85
C PHE A 679 13.98 -12.86 -6.10
N TYR A 680 14.27 -11.83 -5.31
CA TYR A 680 15.48 -11.69 -4.52
C TYR A 680 15.13 -11.29 -3.08
N CYS A 681 16.08 -11.51 -2.18
CA CYS A 681 16.09 -10.89 -0.85
C CYS A 681 17.48 -10.31 -0.57
N LEU A 682 17.59 -9.51 0.49
CA LEU A 682 18.88 -8.97 0.95
C LEU A 682 19.38 -9.66 2.22
N GLY A 683 20.70 -9.75 2.32
CA GLY A 683 21.39 -10.30 3.48
C GLY A 683 22.76 -9.68 3.67
N ASN A 684 23.31 -9.87 4.85
CA ASN A 684 24.69 -9.54 5.11
C ASN A 684 25.37 -10.67 5.88
N ARG A 685 26.69 -10.78 5.70
CA ARG A 685 27.57 -11.65 6.48
C ARG A 685 28.88 -10.92 6.69
N GLU A 686 29.25 -10.73 7.96
CA GLU A 686 30.44 -9.96 8.32
C GLU A 686 31.58 -10.87 8.80
N ASP A 687 32.78 -10.68 8.26
CA ASP A 687 33.98 -11.28 8.83
C ASP A 687 34.24 -10.74 10.25
N MET A 688 34.81 -11.59 11.10
CA MET A 688 35.34 -11.20 12.41
C MET A 688 36.45 -10.17 12.23
N VAL A 689 36.39 -9.05 12.96
CA VAL A 689 37.48 -8.06 12.95
C VAL A 689 38.59 -8.52 13.91
N ALA A 690 39.85 -8.26 13.56
CA ALA A 690 40.99 -8.60 14.43
C ALA A 690 40.83 -7.97 15.82
N GLY A 691 40.83 -8.79 16.87
CA GLY A 691 40.65 -8.38 18.26
C GLY A 691 39.21 -8.45 18.80
N GLU A 692 38.22 -8.73 17.95
CA GLU A 692 36.85 -9.02 18.37
C GLU A 692 36.79 -10.41 19.03
N GLN A 693 36.24 -10.50 20.25
CA GLN A 693 36.01 -11.79 20.91
C GLN A 693 34.74 -12.42 20.33
N PRO A 694 34.71 -13.75 20.09
CA PRO A 694 33.48 -14.43 19.70
C PRO A 694 32.37 -14.13 20.72
N ALA A 695 31.26 -13.57 20.25
CA ALA A 695 30.17 -13.11 21.11
C ALA A 695 29.47 -14.25 21.89
N ASP A 696 29.68 -15.50 21.48
CA ASP A 696 29.19 -16.68 22.17
C ASP A 696 30.22 -17.82 22.09
N ARG A 697 30.67 -18.31 23.25
CA ARG A 697 31.51 -19.52 23.38
C ARG A 697 30.69 -20.73 23.84
N SER A 698 29.37 -20.59 23.91
CA SER A 698 28.45 -21.64 24.37
C SER A 698 28.02 -22.55 23.22
N ASP A 699 27.76 -23.83 23.51
CA ASP A 699 27.12 -24.78 22.57
C ASP A 699 25.62 -24.49 22.36
N SER A 700 25.19 -23.24 22.57
CA SER A 700 23.79 -22.83 22.42
C SER A 700 23.33 -22.94 20.98
N THR A 701 22.21 -23.62 20.77
CA THR A 701 21.55 -23.77 19.47
C THR A 701 20.39 -22.80 19.29
N SER A 702 20.26 -21.78 20.15
CA SER A 702 19.23 -20.75 20.00
C SER A 702 19.42 -19.96 18.69
N PRO A 703 18.34 -19.46 18.07
CA PRO A 703 18.42 -18.67 16.85
C PRO A 703 19.42 -17.49 16.91
N ALA A 704 19.41 -16.74 18.02
CA ALA A 704 20.31 -15.61 18.20
C ALA A 704 21.78 -16.04 18.37
N ALA A 705 22.04 -17.19 19.00
CA ALA A 705 23.40 -17.73 19.12
C ALA A 705 23.93 -18.22 17.76
N LEU A 706 23.09 -18.89 16.98
CA LEU A 706 23.46 -19.35 15.63
C LEU A 706 23.74 -18.18 14.68
N ALA A 707 22.87 -17.16 14.66
CA ALA A 707 23.08 -15.97 13.84
C ALA A 707 24.36 -15.20 14.21
N ARG A 708 24.70 -15.14 15.52
CA ARG A 708 25.99 -14.59 16.00
C ARG A 708 27.18 -15.45 15.62
N ARG A 709 27.05 -16.78 15.71
CA ARG A 709 28.11 -17.74 15.34
C ARG A 709 28.45 -17.66 13.86
N HIS A 710 27.45 -17.72 12.99
CA HIS A 710 27.64 -17.67 11.54
C HIS A 710 27.79 -16.23 10.99
N ARG A 711 27.61 -15.23 11.86
CA ARG A 711 27.74 -13.79 11.58
C ARG A 711 26.91 -13.29 10.42
N ARG A 712 25.69 -13.79 10.29
CA ARG A 712 24.78 -13.47 9.19
C ARG A 712 23.40 -13.09 9.69
N PHE A 713 22.72 -12.24 8.93
CA PHE A 713 21.30 -11.95 9.10
C PHE A 713 20.74 -11.32 7.83
N MET A 714 19.42 -11.32 7.66
CA MET A 714 18.80 -10.61 6.55
C MET A 714 18.99 -9.09 6.70
N VAL A 715 19.13 -8.39 5.58
CA VAL A 715 18.90 -6.95 5.51
C VAL A 715 17.40 -6.79 5.22
N TYR A 716 16.68 -6.11 6.11
CA TYR A 716 15.23 -6.04 6.02
C TYR A 716 14.80 -5.04 4.95
N VAL A 717 14.21 -5.56 3.87
CA VAL A 717 13.63 -4.74 2.80
C VAL A 717 12.29 -4.19 3.27
N HIS A 718 12.29 -2.96 3.77
CA HIS A 718 11.09 -2.22 4.12
C HIS A 718 10.64 -1.27 3.02
N SER A 719 11.41 -1.13 1.94
CA SER A 719 11.07 -0.37 0.74
C SER A 719 9.62 -0.55 0.27
N LYS A 720 9.04 0.49 -0.33
CA LYS A 720 7.82 0.40 -1.13
C LYS A 720 7.97 1.25 -2.40
N GLY A 721 8.67 0.71 -3.38
CA GLY A 721 8.96 1.41 -4.62
C GLY A 721 8.91 0.54 -5.87
N MET A 722 8.81 1.21 -7.02
CA MET A 722 8.89 0.60 -8.34
C MET A 722 9.54 1.57 -9.32
N ILE A 723 10.51 1.08 -10.09
CA ILE A 723 11.13 1.78 -11.21
C ILE A 723 10.72 1.05 -12.49
N VAL A 724 10.27 1.82 -13.48
CA VAL A 724 9.87 1.32 -14.80
C VAL A 724 10.75 1.98 -15.85
N ASP A 725 11.43 1.14 -16.63
CA ASP A 725 12.23 1.54 -17.78
C ASP A 725 13.24 2.66 -17.51
N ASP A 726 13.76 2.81 -16.29
CA ASP A 726 14.65 3.91 -15.89
C ASP A 726 14.09 5.33 -16.15
N GLU A 727 12.79 5.47 -16.44
CA GLU A 727 12.14 6.76 -16.73
C GLU A 727 11.14 7.20 -15.65
N TYR A 728 10.45 6.24 -15.04
CA TYR A 728 9.37 6.50 -14.08
C TYR A 728 9.62 5.77 -12.77
N VAL A 729 9.34 6.45 -11.67
CA VAL A 729 9.48 5.90 -10.31
C VAL A 729 8.21 6.12 -9.51
N ILE A 730 7.78 5.11 -8.77
CA ILE A 730 6.78 5.21 -7.69
C ILE A 730 7.51 4.98 -6.37
N ILE A 731 7.34 5.88 -5.40
CA ILE A 731 7.81 5.73 -4.01
C ILE A 731 6.69 6.12 -3.06
N GLY A 732 6.49 5.35 -1.99
CA GLY A 732 5.48 5.67 -1.00
C GLY A 732 5.49 4.76 0.21
N SER A 733 4.35 4.63 0.86
CA SER A 733 4.15 3.78 2.05
C SER A 733 3.45 2.45 1.74
N ALA A 734 2.91 2.29 0.53
CA ALA A 734 2.01 1.19 0.18
C ALA A 734 2.75 -0.10 -0.19
N ASN A 735 2.50 -1.15 0.57
CA ASN A 735 2.97 -2.48 0.27
C ASN A 735 2.21 -3.11 -0.92
N ILE A 736 2.79 -4.08 -1.62
CA ILE A 736 2.06 -4.90 -2.59
C ILE A 736 1.33 -6.00 -1.84
N ASN A 737 0.25 -5.61 -1.18
CA ASN A 737 -0.71 -6.49 -0.53
C ASN A 737 -2.11 -5.86 -0.57
N GLN A 738 -3.14 -6.59 -0.15
CA GLN A 738 -4.49 -6.05 -0.17
C GLN A 738 -4.68 -4.97 0.90
N ARG A 739 -4.04 -5.10 2.06
CA ARG A 739 -4.06 -4.09 3.14
C ARG A 739 -3.73 -2.68 2.63
N SER A 740 -2.68 -2.53 1.82
CA SER A 740 -2.25 -1.23 1.29
C SER A 740 -2.97 -0.84 -0.01
N LEU A 741 -3.28 -1.79 -0.90
CA LEU A 741 -3.81 -1.48 -2.24
C LEU A 741 -5.36 -1.45 -2.34
N ASP A 742 -6.08 -1.82 -1.28
CA ASP A 742 -7.56 -1.85 -1.31
C ASP A 742 -8.21 -0.45 -1.33
N GLY A 743 -7.55 0.55 -0.75
CA GLY A 743 -8.09 1.89 -0.52
C GLY A 743 -8.96 2.03 0.74
N SER A 744 -9.66 0.98 1.18
CA SER A 744 -10.54 1.01 2.37
C SER A 744 -10.01 0.25 3.59
N ARG A 745 -8.78 -0.26 3.51
CA ARG A 745 -8.07 -0.94 4.62
C ARG A 745 -7.13 0.04 5.31
N ASP A 746 -5.82 -0.05 5.09
CA ASP A 746 -4.85 0.92 5.62
C ASP A 746 -4.85 2.18 4.76
N THR A 747 -4.53 3.33 5.38
CA THR A 747 -4.35 4.56 4.61
C THR A 747 -2.91 4.71 4.17
N GLU A 748 -2.67 4.91 2.88
CA GLU A 748 -1.35 4.99 2.27
C GLU A 748 -1.21 6.26 1.42
N ILE A 749 0.04 6.62 1.09
CA ILE A 749 0.38 7.70 0.16
C ILE A 749 1.60 7.30 -0.66
N ALA A 750 1.62 7.69 -1.92
CA ALA A 750 2.76 7.53 -2.81
C ALA A 750 2.87 8.70 -3.77
N VAL A 751 4.06 8.90 -4.34
CA VAL A 751 4.29 9.78 -5.48
C VAL A 751 4.77 8.95 -6.65
N GLY A 752 4.21 9.18 -7.83
CA GLY A 752 4.80 8.74 -9.09
C GLY A 752 5.40 9.93 -9.81
N ALA A 753 6.62 9.79 -10.32
CA ALA A 753 7.35 10.89 -10.93
C ALA A 753 8.24 10.43 -12.09
N TYR A 754 8.44 11.34 -13.05
CA TYR A 754 9.43 11.20 -14.12
C TYR A 754 10.01 12.55 -14.50
N GLN A 755 11.12 12.52 -15.23
CA GLN A 755 11.73 13.71 -15.82
C GLN A 755 11.41 13.73 -17.32
N PRO A 756 10.62 14.70 -17.82
CA PRO A 756 10.15 14.70 -19.21
C PRO A 756 11.26 14.64 -20.27
N ARG A 757 12.44 15.21 -19.97
CA ARG A 757 13.61 15.21 -20.86
C ARG A 757 14.44 13.93 -20.82
N HIS A 758 14.12 12.98 -19.93
CA HIS A 758 14.81 11.71 -19.76
C HIS A 758 13.81 10.55 -19.90
N THR A 759 13.18 10.44 -21.07
CA THR A 759 12.19 9.40 -21.42
C THR A 759 12.51 8.73 -22.76
N GLY A 760 11.86 7.62 -23.06
CA GLY A 760 11.96 6.94 -24.36
C GLY A 760 13.04 5.85 -24.42
N SER A 761 13.81 5.79 -25.51
CA SER A 761 14.67 4.62 -25.80
C SER A 761 15.90 4.48 -24.90
N ASN A 762 16.40 5.59 -24.34
CA ASN A 762 17.57 5.59 -23.46
C ASN A 762 17.52 6.70 -22.38
N PRO A 763 16.61 6.60 -21.40
CA PRO A 763 16.53 7.54 -20.30
C PRO A 763 17.77 7.42 -19.41
N ARG A 764 18.47 8.54 -19.22
CA ARG A 764 19.71 8.66 -18.42
C ARG A 764 19.61 9.78 -17.37
N GLY A 765 18.40 9.95 -16.82
CA GLY A 765 18.11 10.92 -15.77
C GLY A 765 18.43 10.41 -14.36
N GLU A 766 17.90 11.10 -13.37
CA GLU A 766 18.05 10.76 -11.96
C GLU A 766 17.38 9.43 -11.60
N VAL A 767 16.31 9.01 -12.30
CA VAL A 767 15.69 7.68 -12.10
C VAL A 767 16.67 6.56 -12.48
N PHE A 768 17.32 6.67 -13.65
CA PHE A 768 18.40 5.77 -14.07
C PHE A 768 19.54 5.75 -13.03
N GLY A 769 20.02 6.93 -12.64
CA GLY A 769 21.13 7.03 -11.69
C GLY A 769 20.79 6.48 -10.31
N TYR A 770 19.56 6.68 -9.84
CA TYR A 770 19.07 6.10 -8.58
C TYR A 770 19.02 4.57 -8.64
N ARG A 771 18.51 4.00 -9.72
CA ARG A 771 18.47 2.54 -9.92
C ARG A 771 19.87 1.94 -10.01
N MET A 772 20.81 2.60 -10.69
CA MET A 772 22.23 2.21 -10.72
C MET A 772 22.86 2.27 -9.31
N SER A 773 22.53 3.29 -8.52
CA SER A 773 23.03 3.46 -7.15
C SER A 773 22.54 2.35 -6.20
N LEU A 774 21.25 2.00 -6.28
CA LEU A 774 20.68 0.84 -5.58
C LEU A 774 21.35 -0.47 -6.02
N TRP A 775 21.61 -0.64 -7.32
CA TRP A 775 22.27 -1.86 -7.81
C TRP A 775 23.75 -1.93 -7.41
N GLU A 776 24.45 -0.81 -7.24
CA GLU A 776 25.82 -0.83 -6.71
C GLU A 776 25.85 -1.31 -5.25
N GLU A 777 24.90 -0.83 -4.44
CA GLU A 777 24.69 -1.29 -3.06
C GLU A 777 24.38 -2.79 -3.02
N HIS A 778 23.38 -3.23 -3.78
CA HIS A 778 22.90 -4.61 -3.73
C HIS A 778 23.88 -5.62 -4.33
N LEU A 779 24.50 -5.29 -5.47
CA LEU A 779 25.43 -6.20 -6.15
C LEU A 779 26.85 -6.15 -5.57
N GLY A 780 27.18 -5.08 -4.84
CA GLY A 780 28.51 -4.81 -4.32
C GLY A 780 29.37 -4.00 -5.29
N LYS A 781 30.18 -3.08 -4.76
CA LYS A 781 30.91 -2.07 -5.55
C LYS A 781 31.83 -2.65 -6.61
N ASP A 782 32.61 -3.67 -6.26
CA ASP A 782 33.60 -4.23 -7.16
C ASP A 782 32.91 -5.02 -8.29
N VAL A 783 31.92 -5.84 -7.94
CA VAL A 783 31.09 -6.58 -8.90
C VAL A 783 30.33 -5.64 -9.83
N PHE A 784 29.75 -4.57 -9.29
CA PHE A 784 29.05 -3.56 -10.06
C PHE A 784 29.97 -2.86 -11.07
N ARG A 785 31.20 -2.51 -10.68
CA ARG A 785 32.18 -1.92 -11.60
C ARG A 785 32.52 -2.87 -12.75
N GLU A 786 32.69 -4.16 -12.46
CA GLU A 786 32.98 -5.20 -13.46
C GLU A 786 31.85 -5.40 -14.48
N CYS A 787 30.59 -5.23 -14.07
CA CYS A 787 29.42 -5.49 -14.93
C CYS A 787 28.59 -4.24 -15.28
N SER A 788 29.14 -3.04 -15.05
CA SER A 788 28.45 -1.75 -15.22
C SER A 788 27.71 -1.63 -16.58
N GLU A 789 28.38 -1.92 -17.69
CA GLU A 789 27.77 -1.89 -19.04
C GLU A 789 26.57 -2.85 -19.21
N LEU A 790 26.59 -4.00 -18.51
CA LEU A 790 25.49 -4.96 -18.56
C LEU A 790 24.30 -4.49 -17.71
N VAL A 791 24.56 -3.94 -16.53
CA VAL A 791 23.51 -3.49 -15.60
C VAL A 791 22.84 -2.18 -16.04
N GLU A 792 23.43 -1.47 -17.00
CA GLU A 792 22.77 -0.37 -17.72
C GLU A 792 21.64 -0.83 -18.65
N ARG A 793 21.57 -2.14 -18.94
CA ARG A 793 20.61 -2.77 -19.85
C ARG A 793 19.90 -3.96 -19.18
N PRO A 794 19.08 -3.69 -18.15
CA PRO A 794 18.42 -4.71 -17.34
C PRO A 794 17.46 -5.60 -18.15
N GLU A 795 16.97 -5.17 -19.31
CA GLU A 795 16.10 -5.99 -20.16
C GLU A 795 16.82 -7.17 -20.83
N LEU A 796 18.16 -7.15 -20.88
CA LEU A 796 18.92 -8.14 -21.63
C LEU A 796 19.06 -9.45 -20.86
N PRO A 797 18.88 -10.61 -21.53
CA PRO A 797 19.08 -11.92 -20.90
C PRO A 797 20.47 -12.11 -20.27
N LYS A 798 21.51 -11.48 -20.84
CA LYS A 798 22.87 -11.51 -20.26
C LYS A 798 22.95 -10.76 -18.93
N CYS A 799 22.23 -9.65 -18.80
CA CYS A 799 22.13 -8.90 -17.55
C CYS A 799 21.39 -9.73 -16.49
N VAL A 800 20.21 -10.24 -16.83
CA VAL A 800 19.42 -11.14 -15.96
C VAL A 800 20.26 -12.31 -15.46
N LYS A 801 20.96 -13.00 -16.36
CA LYS A 801 21.85 -14.12 -16.01
C LYS A 801 22.95 -13.68 -15.03
N ARG A 802 23.62 -12.55 -15.29
CA ARG A 802 24.71 -12.07 -14.43
C ARG A 802 24.20 -11.72 -13.03
N VAL A 803 23.08 -11.00 -12.93
CA VAL A 803 22.44 -10.67 -11.64
C VAL A 803 22.05 -11.95 -10.88
N ASN A 804 21.45 -12.93 -11.57
CA ASN A 804 21.10 -14.22 -10.97
C ASN A 804 22.32 -15.04 -10.52
N ASP A 805 23.42 -15.00 -11.27
CA ASP A 805 24.66 -15.68 -10.88
C ASP A 805 25.27 -15.05 -9.62
N ILE A 806 25.28 -13.72 -9.51
CA ILE A 806 25.74 -13.00 -8.30
C ILE A 806 24.83 -13.33 -7.12
N ALA A 807 23.52 -13.26 -7.30
CA ALA A 807 22.55 -13.50 -6.24
C ALA A 807 22.60 -14.95 -5.70
N ARG A 808 22.92 -15.91 -6.57
CA ARG A 808 23.12 -17.31 -6.17
C ARG A 808 24.44 -17.53 -5.43
N ASP A 809 25.55 -16.95 -5.90
CA ASP A 809 26.84 -17.01 -5.19
C ASP A 809 26.72 -16.41 -3.78
N ASN A 810 26.07 -15.25 -3.65
CA ASN A 810 25.81 -14.64 -2.34
C ASN A 810 24.90 -15.50 -1.46
N TRP A 811 23.88 -16.18 -2.02
CA TRP A 811 23.06 -17.12 -1.23
C TRP A 811 23.88 -18.31 -0.73
N GLU A 812 24.70 -18.92 -1.58
CA GLU A 812 25.57 -20.05 -1.19
C GLU A 812 26.53 -19.64 -0.07
N ARG A 813 27.13 -18.45 -0.17
CA ARG A 813 27.96 -17.88 0.89
C ARG A 813 27.17 -17.55 2.15
N TYR A 814 25.97 -17.02 2.01
CA TYR A 814 25.12 -16.70 3.15
C TYR A 814 24.72 -17.98 3.88
N ALA A 815 24.35 -19.04 3.17
CA ALA A 815 23.82 -20.28 3.74
C ALA A 815 24.90 -21.23 4.30
N ASP A 816 26.18 -21.02 3.99
CA ASP A 816 27.29 -21.85 4.47
C ASP A 816 27.49 -21.77 6.00
N ASN A 817 27.47 -22.93 6.68
CA ASN A 817 27.66 -23.06 8.13
C ASN A 817 29.12 -23.40 8.54
N THR A 818 30.05 -23.51 7.58
CA THR A 818 31.41 -24.04 7.83
C THR A 818 32.46 -22.97 8.12
N ASP A 819 32.06 -21.70 8.23
CA ASP A 819 32.92 -20.51 8.39
C ASP A 819 33.93 -20.30 7.23
N GLN A 820 33.78 -21.02 6.10
CA GLN A 820 34.71 -20.97 4.96
C GLN A 820 34.31 -19.98 3.86
N ALA A 821 33.03 -19.62 3.75
CA ALA A 821 32.52 -18.75 2.69
C ALA A 821 32.95 -17.26 2.74
N GLY A 822 33.42 -16.77 3.90
CA GLY A 822 33.78 -15.36 4.12
C GLY A 822 32.60 -14.38 3.97
N ALA A 823 32.90 -13.09 3.85
CA ALA A 823 31.90 -12.04 3.60
C ALA A 823 31.20 -12.18 2.23
N LEU A 824 29.99 -11.61 2.14
CA LEU A 824 29.26 -11.52 0.87
C LEU A 824 29.93 -10.50 -0.08
N LEU A 825 29.75 -10.69 -1.40
CA LEU A 825 30.24 -9.75 -2.41
C LEU A 825 29.40 -8.47 -2.46
N GLY A 826 28.11 -8.59 -2.11
CA GLY A 826 27.11 -7.54 -1.97
C GLY A 826 25.92 -8.11 -1.17
N HIS A 827 24.81 -7.40 -1.11
CA HIS A 827 23.66 -7.80 -0.29
C HIS A 827 22.63 -8.68 -1.02
N LEU A 828 22.59 -8.65 -2.35
CA LEU A 828 21.58 -9.33 -3.16
C LEU A 828 21.74 -10.85 -3.12
N MET A 829 20.67 -11.56 -2.77
CA MET A 829 20.59 -13.01 -2.78
C MET A 829 19.38 -13.48 -3.55
N THR A 830 19.46 -14.66 -4.16
CA THR A 830 18.27 -15.31 -4.72
C THR A 830 17.27 -15.56 -3.59
N TYR A 831 15.99 -15.32 -3.83
CA TYR A 831 14.98 -15.76 -2.86
C TYR A 831 15.02 -17.30 -2.77
N PRO A 832 14.96 -17.91 -1.56
CA PRO A 832 15.35 -19.32 -1.34
C PRO A 832 14.29 -20.35 -1.76
N VAL A 833 13.78 -20.21 -2.98
CA VAL A 833 12.84 -21.13 -3.61
C VAL A 833 13.39 -21.67 -4.93
N LEU A 834 12.98 -22.89 -5.26
CA LEU A 834 13.22 -23.51 -6.54
C LEU A 834 12.00 -23.30 -7.45
N ILE A 835 12.26 -22.89 -8.70
CA ILE A 835 11.24 -22.68 -9.72
C ILE A 835 11.43 -23.72 -10.82
N ASP A 836 10.44 -24.59 -11.00
CA ASP A 836 10.44 -25.61 -12.06
C ASP A 836 10.04 -25.00 -13.43
N ASP A 837 10.32 -25.73 -14.51
CA ASP A 837 10.00 -25.29 -15.89
C ASP A 837 8.49 -25.09 -16.14
N ASP A 838 7.62 -25.73 -15.35
CA ASP A 838 6.16 -25.57 -15.39
C ASP A 838 5.65 -24.41 -14.51
N GLY A 839 6.55 -23.71 -13.82
CA GLY A 839 6.26 -22.61 -12.93
C GLY A 839 5.86 -23.01 -11.51
N ARG A 840 6.02 -24.28 -11.13
CA ARG A 840 5.85 -24.72 -9.74
C ARG A 840 6.93 -24.10 -8.85
N VAL A 841 6.52 -23.67 -7.66
CA VAL A 841 7.41 -23.15 -6.60
C VAL A 841 7.57 -24.22 -5.54
N SER A 842 8.81 -24.51 -5.16
CA SER A 842 9.15 -25.40 -4.05
C SER A 842 10.29 -24.82 -3.21
N ALA A 843 10.53 -25.37 -2.02
CA ALA A 843 11.67 -24.95 -1.22
C ALA A 843 12.96 -25.39 -1.90
N LEU A 844 14.03 -24.59 -1.75
CA LEU A 844 15.35 -25.01 -2.21
C LEU A 844 15.82 -26.23 -1.39
N PRO A 845 16.31 -27.32 -2.03
CA PRO A 845 16.68 -28.54 -1.31
C PRO A 845 17.70 -28.29 -0.19
N GLY A 846 17.41 -28.78 1.03
CA GLY A 846 18.27 -28.56 2.20
C GLY A 846 18.08 -27.20 2.88
N HIS A 847 17.18 -26.36 2.35
CA HIS A 847 16.84 -25.04 2.85
C HIS A 847 15.32 -24.87 2.98
N GLU A 848 14.64 -25.91 3.48
CA GLU A 848 13.19 -25.90 3.73
C GLU A 848 12.79 -24.90 4.83
N THR A 849 13.77 -24.49 5.66
CA THR A 849 13.65 -23.46 6.68
C THR A 849 14.74 -22.40 6.55
N PHE A 850 14.48 -21.19 7.05
CA PHE A 850 15.48 -20.11 6.98
C PHE A 850 16.71 -20.42 7.84
N PRO A 851 17.93 -20.09 7.35
CA PRO A 851 19.16 -20.32 8.10
C PRO A 851 19.12 -19.65 9.48
N ASP A 852 19.57 -20.38 10.51
CA ASP A 852 19.66 -19.99 11.94
C ASP A 852 18.33 -19.76 12.67
N VAL A 853 17.33 -19.20 12.01
CA VAL A 853 16.08 -18.72 12.65
C VAL A 853 14.89 -19.67 12.51
N GLY A 854 14.97 -20.67 11.63
CA GLY A 854 13.87 -21.61 11.40
C GLY A 854 12.71 -20.97 10.61
N GLY A 855 11.51 -21.53 10.78
CA GLY A 855 10.32 -21.16 10.00
C GLY A 855 10.38 -21.69 8.56
N SER A 856 9.27 -22.22 8.04
CA SER A 856 9.25 -22.74 6.68
C SER A 856 9.32 -21.61 5.66
N VAL A 857 10.17 -21.78 4.63
CA VAL A 857 10.31 -20.82 3.51
C VAL A 857 9.02 -20.71 2.69
N LEU A 858 8.30 -21.82 2.56
CA LEU A 858 7.02 -21.85 1.81
C LEU A 858 5.84 -21.33 2.63
N GLY A 859 6.03 -21.14 3.94
CA GLY A 859 4.96 -20.77 4.85
C GLY A 859 3.93 -21.88 5.06
N SER A 860 2.94 -21.59 5.91
CA SER A 860 1.80 -22.47 6.15
C SER A 860 0.58 -21.66 6.58
N THR A 861 -0.62 -22.18 6.30
CA THR A 861 -1.87 -21.52 6.71
C THR A 861 -2.25 -21.91 8.13
N ASN A 862 -2.72 -20.95 8.93
CA ASN A 862 -3.40 -21.23 10.19
C ASN A 862 -4.88 -20.87 10.08
N LYS A 863 -5.77 -21.87 10.09
CA LYS A 863 -7.23 -21.67 9.98
C LYS A 863 -7.84 -20.83 11.11
N LEU A 864 -7.11 -20.58 12.20
CA LEU A 864 -7.54 -19.76 13.32
C LEU A 864 -7.25 -18.26 13.11
N LEU A 865 -6.38 -17.89 12.16
CA LEU A 865 -6.10 -16.51 11.81
C LEU A 865 -7.06 -16.03 10.72
N PRO A 866 -7.79 -14.92 10.93
CA PRO A 866 -8.53 -14.28 9.85
C PRO A 866 -7.63 -13.78 8.72
N ASP A 867 -7.86 -14.28 7.50
CA ASP A 867 -7.19 -13.87 6.24
C ASP A 867 -7.01 -12.35 6.11
N ASN A 868 -7.98 -11.55 6.55
CA ASN A 868 -7.96 -10.10 6.43
C ASN A 868 -6.89 -9.40 7.29
N MET A 869 -6.24 -10.12 8.21
CA MET A 869 -5.12 -9.61 9.00
C MET A 869 -3.79 -9.75 8.26
N THR A 870 -3.63 -10.80 7.47
CA THR A 870 -2.36 -11.21 6.81
C THR A 870 -2.34 -11.00 5.29
N MET A 871 -3.47 -10.65 4.67
CA MET A 871 -3.61 -10.35 3.23
C MET A 871 -3.53 -8.87 2.83
#